data_AF-A0A972UA56-F1
#
_entry.id   AF-A0A972UA56-F1
#
_cell.length_a   1.000
_cell.length_b   1.000
_cell.length_c   1.000
_cell.angle_alpha   90.00
_cell.angle_beta   90.00
_cell.angle_gamma   90.00
#
_symmetry.space_group_name_H-M   'P 1'
#
loop_
_entity.id
_entity.type
_entity.pdbx_description
1 polymer ?
#
loop_
_entity_poly.entity_id
_entity_poly.type
_entity_poly.pdbx_seq_one_letter_code
_entity_poly.pdbx_strand_id
1 'polypeptide(L)'
;MDALLTAEAKAKAFSMGSHLVGVGNIERWDKCPTLMSPKGIMPTAKAVLVCAIHHTDGMIEMGGEVSPHDQGSYSYQMLMNYHLDVMSYTMARFFEDAGYRAVPISASNIWRYRPYKNLTATFAPDMSHIYASVATGLTELGYSGLAMSPEYGPRNRFVSIITDAPLDPTPLMPGNTMCDDCGMCVKHCPTDAIDKEVKGKVAIEIEGKKYWRADKNLWRCAWAEHFGLSVDADIPEKVDEESILKNVEEIGMRGGTMGCCLKFCLPKAKRSWNKEYSSAPIRKKAVTPTLDTPERGVQERLIADAISWGADTILVESADDWKAKGVDLSSLLPDVQSVVMVAVDTPPVSPNPEGTPRSNFDFALSYLGHKCAFYIAHGLEQLGYSGAPYTAGGTGTEPGRSAARAVNTYMEEQCTGRKGYRCFLVTSAKLTPIRRDATFTTLPARLDMTAVTKKTALDAGADVVGITSAGRLQAIAEQIRPMFEDELILSARETGKRWITSSADVTEQARQFFGPSDYLDAAKSVIVLGIRMPAQSVEATITSPAEAIGPYAFSTYQSRRQLRLAALGLIKRLKGWGVNCAATYDLCGTGSFAANPRGPQPNAFTNRFAAVAAGLGTLTKGGFVRNPQFGANMRYLAIVVDAELGEDALGDLAGLRAECDAGCERCVTHCTVDAFKDAVSIDVGGTTLAFNPIEQVRCDWALRYGLVPEEGVRYTGSKSDAPIPETVTAEALAEGMKLQDTILKVRPCVAEQCMLACPYTRTQKD
;
A
#
# COMPACT_ATOMS: atom_id res chain seq x y z
N MET A 1 9.21 -21.55 -22.29
CA MET A 1 9.27 -20.16 -21.84
C MET A 1 8.81 -19.26 -22.98
N ASP A 2 8.29 -18.08 -22.66
CA ASP A 2 7.74 -17.09 -23.60
C ASP A 2 8.54 -15.77 -23.49
N ALA A 3 9.36 -15.53 -24.50
CA ALA A 3 10.23 -14.36 -24.55
C ALA A 3 9.46 -13.05 -24.77
N LEU A 4 8.35 -13.09 -25.52
CA LEU A 4 7.55 -11.90 -25.80
C LEU A 4 6.84 -11.46 -24.52
N LEU A 5 6.14 -12.38 -23.85
CA LEU A 5 5.47 -12.10 -22.59
C LEU A 5 6.47 -11.59 -21.52
N THR A 6 7.68 -12.16 -21.50
CA THR A 6 8.74 -11.69 -20.60
C THR A 6 9.17 -10.27 -20.90
N ALA A 7 9.31 -9.91 -22.18
CA ALA A 7 9.65 -8.55 -22.60
C ALA A 7 8.51 -7.57 -22.27
N GLU A 8 7.26 -7.95 -22.49
CA GLU A 8 6.08 -7.14 -22.15
C GLU A 8 5.96 -6.89 -20.64
N ALA A 9 6.15 -7.93 -19.83
CA ALA A 9 6.14 -7.82 -18.37
C ALA A 9 7.24 -6.87 -17.87
N LYS A 10 8.45 -6.99 -18.41
CA LYS A 10 9.57 -6.07 -18.10
C LYS A 10 9.27 -4.64 -18.55
N ALA A 11 8.78 -4.46 -19.78
CA ALA A 11 8.41 -3.14 -20.31
C ALA A 11 7.33 -2.46 -19.45
N LYS A 12 6.32 -3.21 -19.02
CA LYS A 12 5.27 -2.71 -18.11
C LYS A 12 5.83 -2.29 -16.74
N ALA A 13 6.74 -3.08 -16.17
CA ALA A 13 7.39 -2.72 -14.91
C ALA A 13 8.26 -1.46 -15.04
N PHE A 14 9.05 -1.35 -16.12
CA PHE A 14 9.85 -0.16 -16.41
C PHE A 14 8.98 1.08 -16.66
N SER A 15 7.85 0.95 -17.37
CA SER A 15 6.93 2.07 -17.62
C SER A 15 6.27 2.60 -16.34
N MET A 16 6.24 1.79 -15.27
CA MET A 16 5.76 2.23 -13.95
C MET A 16 6.86 2.89 -13.11
N GLY A 17 8.11 2.87 -13.56
CA GLY A 17 9.24 3.47 -12.86
C GLY A 17 10.12 2.49 -12.08
N SER A 18 10.07 1.18 -12.39
CA SER A 18 11.08 0.24 -11.88
C SER A 18 12.45 0.56 -12.47
N HIS A 19 13.52 0.40 -11.71
CA HIS A 19 14.90 0.58 -12.20
C HIS A 19 15.56 -0.75 -12.57
N LEU A 20 15.18 -1.85 -11.92
CA LEU A 20 15.68 -3.20 -12.23
C LEU A 20 14.52 -4.19 -12.21
N VAL A 21 14.49 -5.11 -13.19
CA VAL A 21 13.48 -6.16 -13.26
C VAL A 21 14.15 -7.51 -13.53
N GLY A 22 13.91 -8.46 -12.64
CA GLY A 22 14.51 -9.79 -12.67
C GLY A 22 13.44 -10.87 -12.70
N VAL A 23 13.77 -12.00 -13.31
CA VAL A 23 12.90 -13.18 -13.36
C VAL A 23 13.67 -14.38 -12.83
N GLY A 24 13.04 -15.17 -11.97
CA GLY A 24 13.57 -16.44 -11.49
C GLY A 24 12.58 -17.55 -11.82
N ASN A 25 13.07 -18.66 -12.38
CA ASN A 25 12.29 -19.88 -12.54
C ASN A 25 12.05 -20.53 -11.17
N ILE A 26 10.94 -21.27 -11.04
CA ILE A 26 10.46 -21.74 -9.74
C ILE A 26 11.43 -22.72 -9.05
N GLU A 27 12.25 -23.44 -9.80
CA GLU A 27 13.23 -24.39 -9.28
C GLU A 27 14.29 -23.73 -8.38
N ARG A 28 14.51 -22.41 -8.50
CA ARG A 28 15.43 -21.65 -7.65
C ARG A 28 14.98 -21.53 -6.18
N TRP A 29 13.77 -22.00 -5.86
CA TRP A 29 13.23 -22.07 -4.49
C TRP A 29 13.11 -23.51 -3.96
N ASP A 30 13.76 -24.50 -4.58
CA ASP A 30 13.73 -25.91 -4.16
C ASP A 30 14.14 -26.14 -2.70
N LYS A 31 15.11 -25.35 -2.20
CA LYS A 31 15.62 -25.38 -0.82
C LYS A 31 14.89 -24.40 0.11
N CYS A 32 13.90 -23.66 -0.38
CA CYS A 32 13.16 -22.69 0.41
C CYS A 32 12.13 -23.40 1.31
N PRO A 33 12.05 -23.08 2.62
CA PRO A 33 11.01 -23.62 3.48
C PRO A 33 9.60 -23.36 2.91
N THR A 34 8.74 -24.37 2.92
CA THR A 34 7.39 -24.29 2.32
C THR A 34 6.60 -23.05 2.78
N LEU A 35 6.63 -22.73 4.07
CA LEU A 35 5.91 -21.59 4.67
C LEU A 35 6.41 -20.20 4.23
N MET A 36 7.52 -20.13 3.49
CA MET A 36 8.12 -18.91 2.93
C MET A 36 8.39 -19.00 1.41
N SER A 37 7.95 -20.10 0.78
CA SER A 37 8.27 -20.44 -0.61
C SER A 37 7.15 -19.98 -1.55
N PRO A 38 7.47 -19.50 -2.78
CA PRO A 38 6.46 -19.21 -3.78
C PRO A 38 5.55 -20.41 -4.08
N LYS A 39 6.09 -21.64 -4.09
CA LYS A 39 5.28 -22.88 -4.27
C LYS A 39 4.43 -23.21 -3.05
N GLY A 40 4.82 -22.73 -1.88
CA GLY A 40 3.98 -22.83 -0.69
C GLY A 40 2.74 -21.95 -0.79
N ILE A 41 2.85 -20.78 -1.40
CA ILE A 41 1.73 -19.84 -1.63
C ILE A 41 0.90 -20.27 -2.85
N MET A 42 1.55 -20.52 -3.98
CA MET A 42 0.94 -20.90 -5.24
C MET A 42 1.64 -22.16 -5.79
N PRO A 43 1.12 -23.37 -5.49
CA PRO A 43 1.77 -24.64 -5.88
C PRO A 43 2.03 -24.79 -7.39
N THR A 44 1.24 -24.11 -8.20
CA THR A 44 1.32 -24.11 -9.66
C THR A 44 2.25 -23.04 -10.25
N ALA A 45 2.93 -22.26 -9.41
CA ALA A 45 3.86 -21.22 -9.85
C ALA A 45 4.97 -21.79 -10.76
N LYS A 46 5.33 -21.02 -11.80
CA LYS A 46 6.42 -21.34 -12.73
C LYS A 46 7.56 -20.32 -12.66
N ALA A 47 7.25 -19.08 -12.25
CA ALA A 47 8.24 -18.02 -12.14
C ALA A 47 7.90 -17.04 -11.02
N VAL A 48 8.91 -16.27 -10.61
CA VAL A 48 8.77 -15.07 -9.78
C VAL A 48 9.40 -13.90 -10.54
N LEU A 49 8.63 -12.83 -10.72
CA LEU A 49 9.13 -11.56 -11.24
C LEU A 49 9.42 -10.62 -10.06
N VAL A 50 10.60 -10.02 -10.05
CA VAL A 50 11.03 -9.04 -9.04
C VAL A 50 11.21 -7.69 -9.70
N CYS A 51 10.55 -6.67 -9.16
CA CYS A 51 10.79 -5.28 -9.52
C CYS A 51 11.58 -4.58 -8.41
N ALA A 52 12.52 -3.71 -8.78
CA ALA A 52 13.27 -2.90 -7.83
C ALA A 52 13.16 -1.41 -8.16
N ILE A 53 13.22 -0.59 -7.11
CA ILE A 53 13.46 0.86 -7.19
C ILE A 53 14.63 1.23 -6.28
N HIS A 54 15.37 2.28 -6.65
CA HIS A 54 16.60 2.75 -6.04
C HIS A 54 16.29 3.99 -5.20
N HIS A 55 16.74 4.04 -3.95
CA HIS A 55 16.77 5.29 -3.18
C HIS A 55 17.65 6.28 -3.92
N THR A 56 17.30 7.56 -4.03
CA THR A 56 18.28 8.52 -4.56
C THR A 56 19.49 8.59 -3.63
N ASP A 57 20.66 8.89 -4.18
CA ASP A 57 21.88 9.04 -3.38
C ASP A 57 21.69 10.08 -2.28
N GLY A 58 21.02 11.19 -2.59
CA GLY A 58 20.68 12.24 -1.63
C GLY A 58 19.86 11.72 -0.44
N MET A 59 18.92 10.79 -0.64
CA MET A 59 18.16 10.19 0.47
C MET A 59 19.04 9.46 1.46
N ILE A 60 20.07 8.75 0.96
CA ILE A 60 20.95 7.92 1.78
C ILE A 60 22.10 8.73 2.39
N GLU A 61 22.65 9.66 1.62
CA GLU A 61 23.84 10.42 2.01
C GLU A 61 23.50 11.55 2.98
N MET A 62 22.31 12.14 2.88
CA MET A 62 21.83 13.20 3.77
C MET A 62 21.01 12.69 4.97
N GLY A 63 20.42 11.50 4.87
CA GLY A 63 19.59 10.94 5.94
C GLY A 63 20.45 10.48 7.12
N GLY A 64 20.01 10.70 8.37
CA GLY A 64 20.66 10.15 9.57
C GLY A 64 22.10 10.62 9.81
N GLU A 65 22.46 11.84 9.42
CA GLU A 65 23.80 12.41 9.65
C GLU A 65 24.07 12.71 11.14
N VAL A 66 23.08 13.25 11.86
CA VAL A 66 23.22 13.56 13.30
C VAL A 66 22.90 12.35 14.16
N SER A 67 21.79 11.67 13.87
CA SER A 67 21.32 10.47 14.56
C SER A 67 20.53 9.61 13.59
N PRO A 68 20.58 8.27 13.68
CA PRO A 68 19.72 7.41 12.88
C PRO A 68 18.22 7.66 13.10
N HIS A 69 17.81 8.24 14.23
CA HIS A 69 16.42 8.64 14.46
C HIS A 69 16.00 9.85 13.63
N ASP A 70 16.95 10.68 13.23
CA ASP A 70 16.70 11.82 12.34
C ASP A 70 16.86 11.40 10.88
N GLN A 71 15.81 10.76 10.36
CA GLN A 71 15.85 10.14 9.04
C GLN A 71 15.99 11.16 7.89
N GLY A 72 15.55 12.41 8.07
CA GLY A 72 15.56 13.42 7.01
C GLY A 72 14.96 12.90 5.69
N SER A 73 15.69 13.06 4.59
CA SER A 73 15.28 12.61 3.25
C SER A 73 15.06 11.08 3.15
N TYR A 74 15.74 10.26 3.97
CA TYR A 74 15.52 8.80 3.97
C TYR A 74 14.08 8.40 4.30
N SER A 75 13.31 9.26 4.99
CA SER A 75 11.89 9.02 5.27
C SER A 75 11.04 8.75 4.01
N TYR A 76 11.50 9.17 2.83
CA TYR A 76 10.90 8.80 1.53
C TYR A 76 10.90 7.30 1.24
N GLN A 77 11.66 6.47 1.96
CA GLN A 77 11.56 5.02 1.84
C GLN A 77 10.11 4.52 2.05
N MET A 78 9.30 5.20 2.87
CA MET A 78 7.89 4.83 3.04
C MET A 78 7.08 5.00 1.75
N LEU A 79 7.33 6.07 0.98
CA LEU A 79 6.78 6.22 -0.37
C LEU A 79 7.21 5.05 -1.26
N MET A 80 8.51 4.72 -1.26
CA MET A 80 9.05 3.66 -2.11
C MET A 80 8.27 2.35 -1.90
N ASN A 81 7.93 2.02 -0.64
CA ASN A 81 7.07 0.86 -0.34
C ASN A 81 5.67 1.00 -0.95
N TYR A 82 5.03 2.17 -0.85
CA TYR A 82 3.71 2.39 -1.46
C TYR A 82 3.73 2.28 -2.99
N HIS A 83 4.80 2.76 -3.62
CA HIS A 83 4.98 2.66 -5.06
C HIS A 83 5.23 1.23 -5.51
N LEU A 84 6.05 0.48 -4.76
CA LEU A 84 6.25 -0.96 -4.97
C LEU A 84 4.96 -1.76 -4.76
N ASP A 85 4.13 -1.40 -3.77
CA ASP A 85 2.81 -2.01 -3.56
C ASP A 85 1.90 -1.78 -4.79
N VAL A 86 1.85 -0.55 -5.32
CA VAL A 86 1.13 -0.22 -6.58
C VAL A 86 1.66 -1.06 -7.74
N MET A 87 2.98 -1.18 -7.87
CA MET A 87 3.63 -1.92 -8.94
C MET A 87 3.33 -3.42 -8.86
N SER A 88 3.49 -4.04 -7.69
CA SER A 88 3.21 -5.46 -7.44
C SER A 88 1.78 -5.81 -7.84
N TYR A 89 0.83 -5.02 -7.34
CA TYR A 89 -0.60 -5.22 -7.60
C TYR A 89 -0.96 -5.05 -9.08
N THR A 90 -0.40 -4.02 -9.73
CA THR A 90 -0.63 -3.75 -11.16
C THR A 90 -0.02 -4.84 -12.04
N MET A 91 1.16 -5.37 -11.67
CA MET A 91 1.78 -6.49 -12.38
C MET A 91 0.99 -7.79 -12.24
N ALA A 92 0.40 -8.07 -11.07
CA ALA A 92 -0.48 -9.23 -10.93
C ALA A 92 -1.72 -9.10 -11.84
N ARG A 93 -2.34 -7.91 -11.90
CA ARG A 93 -3.44 -7.65 -12.84
C ARG A 93 -3.00 -7.82 -14.30
N PHE A 94 -1.83 -7.31 -14.67
CA PHE A 94 -1.25 -7.51 -16.00
C PHE A 94 -1.14 -9.00 -16.38
N PHE A 95 -0.68 -9.86 -15.47
CA PHE A 95 -0.62 -11.30 -15.74
C PHE A 95 -2.00 -11.94 -15.86
N GLU A 96 -2.96 -11.52 -15.03
CA GLU A 96 -4.36 -11.98 -15.14
C GLU A 96 -5.03 -11.57 -16.44
N ASP A 97 -4.80 -10.33 -16.90
CA ASP A 97 -5.31 -9.86 -18.20
C ASP A 97 -4.70 -10.65 -19.37
N ALA A 98 -3.48 -11.15 -19.20
CA ALA A 98 -2.83 -12.06 -20.14
C ALA A 98 -3.24 -13.54 -19.97
N GLY A 99 -4.18 -13.85 -19.06
CA GLY A 99 -4.69 -15.21 -18.85
C GLY A 99 -3.88 -16.08 -17.88
N TYR A 100 -2.94 -15.50 -17.14
CA TYR A 100 -2.11 -16.20 -16.15
C TYR A 100 -2.55 -15.87 -14.73
N ARG A 101 -2.25 -16.77 -13.79
CA ARG A 101 -2.50 -16.54 -12.37
C ARG A 101 -1.30 -15.85 -11.76
N ALA A 102 -1.56 -14.89 -10.87
CA ALA A 102 -0.52 -14.17 -10.18
C ALA A 102 -0.89 -13.83 -8.73
N VAL A 103 0.10 -13.91 -7.85
CA VAL A 103 0.00 -13.47 -6.45
C VAL A 103 0.99 -12.32 -6.26
N PRO A 104 0.52 -11.07 -6.08
CA PRO A 104 1.38 -9.98 -5.71
C PRO A 104 1.70 -10.07 -4.21
N ILE A 105 2.96 -9.85 -3.86
CA ILE A 105 3.40 -9.78 -2.47
C ILE A 105 3.61 -8.31 -2.09
N SER A 106 3.17 -7.91 -0.89
CA SER A 106 3.32 -6.54 -0.39
C SER A 106 4.78 -6.25 -0.02
N ALA A 107 5.24 -5.02 -0.23
CA ALA A 107 6.65 -4.65 -0.03
C ALA A 107 7.18 -4.87 1.39
N SER A 108 6.32 -4.79 2.43
CA SER A 108 6.72 -5.02 3.84
C SER A 108 5.53 -5.10 4.81
N ASN A 109 5.82 -5.51 6.05
CA ASN A 109 5.00 -5.40 7.27
C ASN A 109 3.85 -6.41 7.42
N ILE A 110 3.95 -7.57 6.77
CA ILE A 110 3.10 -8.73 7.05
C ILE A 110 4.01 -9.91 7.40
N TRP A 111 4.25 -10.11 8.69
CA TRP A 111 5.27 -11.04 9.19
C TRP A 111 4.76 -11.90 10.32
N ARG A 112 5.28 -13.12 10.40
CA ARG A 112 5.23 -13.97 11.57
C ARG A 112 6.41 -13.61 12.46
N TYR A 113 6.15 -12.85 13.53
CA TYR A 113 7.21 -12.42 14.46
C TYR A 113 7.82 -13.60 15.22
N ARG A 114 6.99 -14.60 15.52
CA ARG A 114 7.33 -15.78 16.29
C ARG A 114 7.39 -17.01 15.37
N PRO A 115 8.10 -18.09 15.77
CA PRO A 115 8.05 -19.36 15.07
C PRO A 115 6.61 -19.82 14.84
N TYR A 116 6.36 -20.43 13.69
CA TYR A 116 5.01 -20.87 13.29
C TYR A 116 5.09 -22.27 12.71
N LYS A 117 4.42 -23.23 13.37
CA LYS A 117 4.50 -24.66 13.03
C LYS A 117 5.96 -25.13 12.95
N ASN A 118 6.38 -25.69 11.83
CA ASN A 118 7.76 -26.16 11.60
C ASN A 118 8.71 -25.05 11.13
N LEU A 119 8.25 -23.82 10.92
CA LEU A 119 9.11 -22.68 10.60
C LEU A 119 9.69 -22.08 11.88
N THR A 120 10.99 -22.26 12.08
CA THR A 120 11.73 -21.77 13.26
C THR A 120 12.19 -20.32 13.13
N ALA A 121 12.11 -19.73 11.94
CA ALA A 121 12.51 -18.35 11.69
C ALA A 121 11.57 -17.36 12.40
N THR A 122 12.15 -16.33 13.01
CA THR A 122 11.42 -15.15 13.52
C THR A 122 11.36 -14.07 12.45
N PHE A 123 10.41 -13.14 12.57
CA PHE A 123 10.14 -12.09 11.58
C PHE A 123 9.99 -12.62 10.15
N ALA A 124 9.37 -13.80 9.99
CA ALA A 124 9.24 -14.47 8.71
C ALA A 124 8.13 -13.83 7.86
N PRO A 125 8.42 -13.27 6.67
CA PRO A 125 7.39 -12.87 5.73
C PRO A 125 6.76 -14.10 5.04
N ASP A 126 5.64 -13.91 4.34
CA ASP A 126 5.11 -14.94 3.42
C ASP A 126 6.13 -15.31 2.33
N MET A 127 6.92 -14.32 1.88
CA MET A 127 8.06 -14.53 0.97
C MET A 127 9.08 -13.39 1.13
N SER A 128 10.37 -13.71 1.15
CA SER A 128 11.43 -12.70 1.29
C SER A 128 11.79 -12.06 -0.05
N HIS A 129 11.54 -10.75 -0.20
CA HIS A 129 11.95 -9.99 -1.38
C HIS A 129 13.48 -9.91 -1.54
N ILE A 130 14.24 -9.91 -0.44
CA ILE A 130 15.72 -9.93 -0.45
C ILE A 130 16.23 -11.23 -1.07
N TYR A 131 15.64 -12.37 -0.70
CA TYR A 131 16.06 -13.65 -1.29
C TYR A 131 15.53 -13.81 -2.71
N ALA A 132 14.34 -13.28 -3.01
CA ALA A 132 13.82 -13.26 -4.37
C ALA A 132 14.69 -12.43 -5.32
N SER A 133 15.22 -11.28 -4.90
CA SER A 133 16.13 -10.49 -5.75
C SER A 133 17.43 -11.23 -6.08
N VAL A 134 17.94 -12.07 -5.16
CA VAL A 134 19.07 -12.98 -5.42
C VAL A 134 18.68 -14.10 -6.37
N ALA A 135 17.55 -14.76 -6.12
CA ALA A 135 17.03 -15.84 -6.96
C ALA A 135 16.66 -15.38 -8.38
N THR A 136 16.42 -14.09 -8.59
CA THR A 136 16.19 -13.50 -9.93
C THR A 136 17.47 -12.94 -10.56
N GLY A 137 18.62 -13.11 -9.93
CA GLY A 137 19.91 -12.68 -10.47
C GLY A 137 20.16 -11.17 -10.45
N LEU A 138 19.31 -10.38 -9.78
CA LEU A 138 19.49 -8.92 -9.67
C LEU A 138 20.55 -8.52 -8.66
N THR A 139 20.76 -9.34 -7.63
CA THR A 139 21.57 -8.97 -6.46
C THR A 139 22.33 -10.14 -5.87
N GLU A 140 23.34 -9.82 -5.05
CA GLU A 140 23.93 -10.74 -4.07
C GLU A 140 23.64 -10.28 -2.63
N LEU A 141 23.90 -11.12 -1.63
CA LEU A 141 23.82 -10.72 -0.23
C LEU A 141 25.11 -10.04 0.23
N GLY A 142 24.97 -8.93 0.94
CA GLY A 142 26.05 -8.37 1.77
C GLY A 142 26.12 -9.06 3.13
N TYR A 143 27.25 -8.91 3.84
CA TYR A 143 27.43 -9.50 5.16
C TYR A 143 26.30 -9.13 6.16
N SER A 144 25.75 -7.91 6.05
CA SER A 144 24.61 -7.43 6.86
C SER A 144 23.28 -8.16 6.60
N GLY A 145 23.19 -8.92 5.51
CA GLY A 145 21.98 -9.55 4.99
C GLY A 145 21.16 -8.69 4.02
N LEU A 146 21.60 -7.46 3.69
CA LEU A 146 20.95 -6.65 2.65
C LEU A 146 21.31 -7.17 1.25
N ALA A 147 20.36 -7.11 0.32
CA ALA A 147 20.58 -7.42 -1.09
C ALA A 147 21.30 -6.25 -1.81
N MET A 148 22.40 -6.53 -2.50
CA MET A 148 23.23 -5.55 -3.20
C MET A 148 23.22 -5.77 -4.71
N SER A 149 22.80 -4.77 -5.48
CA SER A 149 22.91 -4.78 -6.94
C SER A 149 24.24 -4.17 -7.41
N PRO A 150 24.76 -4.55 -8.59
CA PRO A 150 25.95 -3.94 -9.18
C PRO A 150 25.89 -2.41 -9.33
N GLU A 151 24.72 -1.87 -9.65
CA GLU A 151 24.50 -0.47 -9.99
C GLU A 151 24.43 0.42 -8.75
N TYR A 152 23.79 -0.09 -7.70
CA TYR A 152 23.27 0.70 -6.59
C TYR A 152 23.68 0.17 -5.21
N GLY A 153 24.35 -0.98 -5.14
CA GLY A 153 24.65 -1.63 -3.88
C GLY A 153 23.36 -1.97 -3.12
N PRO A 154 23.30 -1.77 -1.79
CA PRO A 154 22.11 -2.09 -1.02
C PRO A 154 20.98 -1.06 -1.11
N ARG A 155 21.18 0.07 -1.83
CA ARG A 155 20.25 1.21 -1.91
C ARG A 155 19.00 0.92 -2.76
N ASN A 156 18.51 -0.31 -2.73
CA ASN A 156 17.36 -0.78 -3.51
C ASN A 156 16.25 -1.26 -2.57
N ARG A 157 15.00 -1.10 -3.02
CA ARG A 157 13.80 -1.73 -2.45
C ARG A 157 13.16 -2.60 -3.52
N PHE A 158 12.55 -3.70 -3.09
CA PHE A 158 12.08 -4.76 -3.99
C PHE A 158 10.63 -5.10 -3.71
N VAL A 159 9.94 -5.58 -4.74
CA VAL A 159 8.66 -6.28 -4.64
C VAL A 159 8.70 -7.52 -5.53
N SER A 160 7.82 -8.47 -5.27
CA SER A 160 7.82 -9.75 -5.99
C SER A 160 6.40 -10.18 -6.35
N ILE A 161 6.28 -10.78 -7.53
CA ILE A 161 5.03 -11.29 -8.08
C ILE A 161 5.26 -12.75 -8.45
N ILE A 162 4.48 -13.65 -7.84
CA ILE A 162 4.52 -15.09 -8.11
C ILE A 162 3.54 -15.36 -9.24
N THR A 163 3.91 -16.14 -10.25
CA THR A 163 3.02 -16.42 -11.40
C THR A 163 3.24 -17.79 -12.01
N ASP A 164 2.22 -18.33 -12.68
CA ASP A 164 2.34 -19.49 -13.58
C ASP A 164 2.62 -19.11 -15.05
N ALA A 165 2.85 -17.82 -15.32
CA ALA A 165 3.37 -17.34 -16.60
C ALA A 165 4.74 -17.96 -16.90
N PRO A 166 4.98 -18.45 -18.14
CA PRO A 166 6.21 -19.14 -18.50
C PRO A 166 7.34 -18.16 -18.84
N LEU A 167 7.81 -17.36 -17.87
CA LEU A 167 8.77 -16.28 -18.09
C LEU A 167 10.22 -16.77 -18.23
N ASP A 168 11.02 -16.10 -19.06
CA ASP A 168 12.46 -16.38 -19.23
C ASP A 168 13.27 -15.88 -18.01
N PRO A 169 13.99 -16.77 -17.31
CA PRO A 169 14.74 -16.42 -16.11
C PRO A 169 15.97 -15.58 -16.46
N THR A 170 16.24 -14.58 -15.64
CA THR A 170 17.48 -13.81 -15.67
C THR A 170 18.64 -14.67 -15.13
N PRO A 171 19.85 -14.64 -15.74
CA PRO A 171 21.02 -15.34 -15.22
C PRO A 171 21.39 -14.92 -13.80
N LEU A 172 21.79 -15.89 -12.96
CA LEU A 172 22.27 -15.62 -11.61
C LEU A 172 23.65 -14.97 -11.59
N MET A 173 23.85 -13.98 -10.73
CA MET A 173 25.17 -13.43 -10.43
C MET A 173 26.15 -14.52 -9.92
N PRO A 174 27.47 -14.40 -10.17
CA PRO A 174 28.44 -15.43 -9.79
C PRO A 174 28.50 -15.77 -8.29
N GLY A 175 28.13 -14.84 -7.40
CA GLY A 175 28.27 -14.97 -5.95
C GLY A 175 29.62 -14.43 -5.47
N ASN A 176 29.64 -13.82 -4.27
CA ASN A 176 30.83 -13.22 -3.65
C ASN A 176 31.55 -12.16 -4.50
N THR A 177 30.82 -11.42 -5.33
CA THR A 177 31.35 -10.32 -6.15
C THR A 177 31.03 -8.93 -5.58
N MET A 178 30.03 -8.83 -4.71
CA MET A 178 29.53 -7.53 -4.25
C MET A 178 30.08 -7.07 -2.90
N CYS A 179 30.19 -7.99 -1.92
CA CYS A 179 30.68 -7.67 -0.57
C CYS A 179 32.20 -7.86 -0.49
N ASP A 180 32.94 -6.85 -0.01
CA ASP A 180 34.39 -6.89 0.18
C ASP A 180 34.79 -7.14 1.65
N ASP A 181 33.87 -7.62 2.48
CA ASP A 181 34.05 -7.87 3.93
C ASP A 181 34.66 -6.68 4.69
N CYS A 182 34.40 -5.44 4.26
CA CYS A 182 35.01 -4.24 4.84
C CYS A 182 34.59 -3.89 6.29
N GLY A 183 33.63 -4.61 6.87
CA GLY A 183 33.20 -4.43 8.26
C GLY A 183 32.40 -3.15 8.58
N MET A 184 32.16 -2.25 7.60
CA MET A 184 31.46 -0.98 7.88
C MET A 184 30.04 -1.17 8.41
N CYS A 185 29.31 -2.18 7.93
CA CYS A 185 27.97 -2.47 8.44
C CYS A 185 27.96 -2.94 9.90
N VAL A 186 29.04 -3.62 10.33
CA VAL A 186 29.22 -4.05 11.73
C VAL A 186 29.56 -2.83 12.59
N LYS A 187 30.59 -2.08 12.20
CA LYS A 187 31.10 -0.90 12.92
C LYS A 187 30.03 0.16 13.19
N HIS A 188 29.10 0.35 12.26
CA HIS A 188 28.07 1.40 12.34
C HIS A 188 26.68 0.87 12.71
N CYS A 189 26.55 -0.39 13.11
CA CYS A 189 25.27 -0.90 13.58
C CYS A 189 24.98 -0.34 14.98
N PRO A 190 23.94 0.50 15.16
CA PRO A 190 23.73 1.19 16.43
C PRO A 190 23.16 0.26 17.52
N THR A 191 22.79 -0.98 17.16
CA THR A 191 22.27 -1.98 18.11
C THR A 191 23.17 -3.20 18.25
N ASP A 192 24.36 -3.17 17.64
CA ASP A 192 25.30 -4.28 17.55
C ASP A 192 24.69 -5.58 16.98
N ALA A 193 23.60 -5.48 16.20
CA ALA A 193 22.89 -6.65 15.69
C ALA A 193 23.73 -7.55 14.76
N ILE A 194 24.83 -7.04 14.20
CA ILE A 194 25.72 -7.77 13.28
C ILE A 194 27.04 -8.16 13.97
N ASP A 195 27.15 -7.93 15.27
CA ASP A 195 28.33 -8.29 16.08
C ASP A 195 27.92 -9.15 17.29
N LYS A 196 27.00 -8.65 18.12
CA LYS A 196 26.45 -9.38 19.27
C LYS A 196 25.40 -10.40 18.85
N GLU A 197 25.39 -11.52 19.56
CA GLU A 197 24.43 -12.62 19.37
C GLU A 197 24.39 -13.20 17.93
N VAL A 198 25.48 -13.03 17.16
CA VAL A 198 25.62 -13.59 15.81
C VAL A 198 26.03 -15.06 15.90
N LYS A 199 25.27 -15.96 15.25
CA LYS A 199 25.51 -17.41 15.26
C LYS A 199 26.48 -17.91 14.19
N GLY A 200 27.20 -16.99 13.54
CA GLY A 200 28.13 -17.26 12.45
C GLY A 200 27.62 -16.77 11.09
N LYS A 201 28.06 -17.43 10.01
CA LYS A 201 27.63 -17.13 8.63
C LYS A 201 26.66 -18.21 8.14
N VAL A 202 25.61 -17.78 7.46
CA VAL A 202 24.66 -18.68 6.77
C VAL A 202 24.56 -18.28 5.31
N ALA A 203 24.29 -19.24 4.44
CA ALA A 203 24.11 -19.01 3.01
C ALA A 203 22.78 -19.55 2.51
N ILE A 204 22.23 -18.86 1.51
CA ILE A 204 21.28 -19.47 0.58
C ILE A 204 22.07 -20.09 -0.57
N GLU A 205 21.61 -21.24 -1.05
CA GLU A 205 22.23 -21.95 -2.18
C GLU A 205 21.22 -22.09 -3.31
N ILE A 206 21.58 -21.61 -4.50
CA ILE A 206 20.72 -21.58 -5.68
C ILE A 206 21.56 -22.03 -6.88
N GLU A 207 21.14 -23.08 -7.59
CA GLU A 207 21.87 -23.63 -8.75
C GLU A 207 23.37 -23.86 -8.46
N GLY A 208 23.68 -24.37 -7.26
CA GLY A 208 25.05 -24.63 -6.79
C GLY A 208 25.86 -23.39 -6.35
N LYS A 209 25.33 -22.17 -6.52
CA LYS A 209 25.96 -20.92 -6.07
C LYS A 209 25.55 -20.60 -4.64
N LYS A 210 26.48 -20.13 -3.81
CA LYS A 210 26.25 -19.77 -2.40
C LYS A 210 26.33 -18.27 -2.19
N TYR A 211 25.36 -17.71 -1.49
CA TYR A 211 25.29 -16.28 -1.15
C TYR A 211 25.23 -16.13 0.37
N TRP A 212 26.27 -15.55 0.98
CA TRP A 212 26.50 -15.55 2.42
C TRP A 212 26.00 -14.27 3.11
N ARG A 213 25.55 -14.41 4.37
CA ARG A 213 25.27 -13.30 5.30
C ARG A 213 25.62 -13.69 6.73
N ALA A 214 25.68 -12.71 7.63
CA ALA A 214 25.67 -12.93 9.07
C ALA A 214 24.33 -13.55 9.52
N ASP A 215 24.40 -14.51 10.44
CA ASP A 215 23.23 -15.04 11.14
C ASP A 215 22.92 -14.24 12.40
N LYS A 216 22.35 -13.05 12.17
CA LYS A 216 22.08 -12.05 13.19
C LYS A 216 20.82 -12.32 14.00
N ASN A 217 20.80 -11.85 15.23
CA ASN A 217 19.60 -11.77 16.04
C ASN A 217 18.64 -10.68 15.50
N LEU A 218 17.49 -11.11 14.95
CA LEU A 218 16.50 -10.19 14.38
C LEU A 218 15.76 -9.35 15.42
N TRP A 219 15.60 -9.83 16.67
CA TRP A 219 15.02 -9.01 17.74
C TRP A 219 15.92 -7.81 18.05
N ARG A 220 17.24 -8.04 18.18
CA ARG A 220 18.24 -6.97 18.29
C ARG A 220 18.25 -6.00 17.09
N CYS A 221 18.10 -6.54 15.88
CA CYS A 221 18.00 -5.71 14.67
C CYS A 221 16.71 -4.87 14.64
N ALA A 222 15.62 -5.40 15.22
CA ALA A 222 14.29 -4.80 15.22
C ALA A 222 14.08 -3.74 16.31
N TRP A 223 14.99 -3.64 17.30
CA TRP A 223 14.95 -2.74 18.45
C TRP A 223 14.36 -1.36 18.15
N ALA A 224 15.02 -0.60 17.27
CA ALA A 224 14.58 0.76 16.94
C ALA A 224 13.59 0.78 15.75
N GLU A 225 13.89 0.07 14.67
CA GLU A 225 13.10 0.15 13.43
C GLU A 225 11.65 -0.34 13.61
N HIS A 226 11.44 -1.39 14.43
CA HIS A 226 10.13 -1.99 14.61
C HIS A 226 9.44 -1.56 15.89
N PHE A 227 10.17 -1.59 17.00
CA PHE A 227 9.62 -1.31 18.32
C PHE A 227 9.80 0.14 18.74
N GLY A 228 10.51 0.94 17.94
CA GLY A 228 10.65 2.39 18.15
C GLY A 228 11.50 2.75 19.36
N LEU A 229 12.28 1.82 19.92
CA LEU A 229 13.17 2.09 21.04
C LEU A 229 14.33 2.99 20.60
N SER A 230 14.83 3.81 21.53
CA SER A 230 15.99 4.67 21.27
C SER A 230 17.25 3.82 21.06
N VAL A 231 18.06 4.16 20.06
CA VAL A 231 19.41 3.57 19.91
C VAL A 231 20.43 4.16 20.87
N ASP A 232 20.11 5.27 21.52
CA ASP A 232 20.95 5.90 22.55
C ASP A 232 20.67 5.32 23.95
N ALA A 233 19.74 4.37 24.08
CA ALA A 233 19.44 3.69 25.34
C ALA A 233 20.42 2.53 25.60
N ASP A 234 20.57 2.14 26.86
CA ASP A 234 21.35 0.96 27.24
C ASP A 234 20.70 -0.31 26.69
N ILE A 235 21.29 -0.90 25.65
CA ILE A 235 20.77 -2.12 25.02
C ILE A 235 21.25 -3.33 25.82
N PRO A 236 20.37 -4.20 26.34
CA PRO A 236 20.75 -5.40 27.09
C PRO A 236 21.69 -6.32 26.31
N GLU A 237 22.49 -7.13 27.01
CA GLU A 237 23.39 -8.11 26.37
C GLU A 237 22.64 -9.19 25.58
N LYS A 238 21.47 -9.61 26.07
CA LYS A 238 20.57 -10.53 25.37
C LYS A 238 19.30 -9.77 24.96
N VAL A 239 18.99 -9.79 23.67
CA VAL A 239 17.77 -9.14 23.16
C VAL A 239 16.81 -10.17 22.56
N ASP A 240 15.69 -10.37 23.23
CA ASP A 240 14.56 -11.17 22.79
C ASP A 240 13.24 -10.39 22.94
N GLU A 241 12.10 -11.04 22.61
CA GLU A 241 10.77 -10.42 22.71
C GLU A 241 10.51 -9.83 24.10
N GLU A 242 10.79 -10.58 25.17
CA GLU A 242 10.56 -10.14 26.56
C GLU A 242 11.38 -8.90 26.89
N SER A 243 12.68 -8.91 26.56
CA SER A 243 13.55 -7.77 26.81
C SER A 243 13.09 -6.51 26.05
N ILE A 244 12.57 -6.65 24.82
CA ILE A 244 12.06 -5.52 24.04
C ILE A 244 10.82 -4.94 24.70
N LEU A 245 9.84 -5.79 25.05
CA LEU A 245 8.59 -5.32 25.64
C LEU A 245 8.85 -4.63 26.99
N LYS A 246 9.72 -5.20 27.82
CA LYS A 246 10.16 -4.56 29.07
C LYS A 246 10.74 -3.17 28.82
N ASN A 247 11.65 -3.03 27.86
CA ASN A 247 12.25 -1.73 27.55
C ASN A 247 11.22 -0.74 26.97
N VAL A 248 10.29 -1.19 26.14
CA VAL A 248 9.20 -0.32 25.65
C VAL A 248 8.38 0.22 26.81
N GLU A 249 8.13 -0.60 27.84
CA GLU A 249 7.39 -0.18 29.03
C GLU A 249 8.20 0.78 29.92
N GLU A 250 9.49 0.51 30.13
CA GLU A 250 10.34 1.27 31.05
C GLU A 250 10.81 2.62 30.46
N ILE A 251 11.24 2.64 29.19
CA ILE A 251 11.85 3.83 28.57
C ILE A 251 10.97 4.49 27.50
N GLY A 252 9.89 3.82 27.07
CA GLY A 252 8.99 4.33 26.04
C GLY A 252 9.55 4.25 24.61
N MET A 253 8.75 4.74 23.65
CA MET A 253 9.11 4.78 22.24
C MET A 253 9.63 6.16 21.84
N ARG A 254 10.75 6.19 21.10
CA ARG A 254 11.30 7.38 20.44
C ARG A 254 10.87 7.49 18.97
N GLY A 255 10.80 6.37 18.26
CA GLY A 255 10.50 6.31 16.82
C GLY A 255 11.51 5.48 16.03
N GLY A 256 11.16 5.16 14.77
CA GLY A 256 12.00 4.34 13.91
C GLY A 256 13.31 5.02 13.51
N THR A 257 14.25 4.24 12.97
CA THR A 257 15.57 4.73 12.53
C THR A 257 15.81 4.51 11.04
N MET A 258 16.76 5.28 10.51
CA MET A 258 17.44 4.93 9.28
C MET A 258 18.30 3.69 9.47
N GLY A 259 18.26 2.78 8.51
CA GLY A 259 19.15 1.61 8.52
C GLY A 259 20.61 2.04 8.31
N CYS A 260 21.43 2.06 9.36
CA CYS A 260 22.86 2.36 9.21
C CYS A 260 23.59 1.36 8.30
N CYS A 261 23.15 0.09 8.32
CA CYS A 261 23.68 -0.92 7.40
C CYS A 261 23.37 -0.61 5.92
N LEU A 262 22.31 0.15 5.63
CA LEU A 262 22.00 0.66 4.29
C LEU A 262 22.88 1.89 3.96
N LYS A 263 23.02 2.80 4.92
CA LYS A 263 23.79 4.04 4.79
C LYS A 263 25.28 3.80 4.50
N PHE A 264 25.92 2.96 5.30
CA PHE A 264 27.37 2.77 5.28
C PHE A 264 27.83 1.64 4.35
N CYS A 265 26.93 0.78 3.90
CA CYS A 265 27.30 -0.33 3.03
C CYS A 265 27.25 0.10 1.55
N LEU A 266 28.39 0.05 0.89
CA LEU A 266 28.52 0.24 -0.56
C LEU A 266 29.60 -0.69 -1.12
N PRO A 267 29.38 -1.31 -2.30
CA PRO A 267 30.40 -2.11 -2.97
C PRO A 267 31.69 -1.31 -3.21
N LYS A 268 32.86 -1.95 -3.08
CA LYS A 268 34.17 -1.28 -3.24
C LYS A 268 34.30 -0.50 -4.55
N ALA A 269 33.77 -1.05 -5.66
CA ALA A 269 33.78 -0.39 -6.96
C ALA A 269 32.92 0.87 -7.02
N LYS A 270 31.89 0.97 -6.17
CA LYS A 270 30.91 2.07 -6.14
C LYS A 270 31.15 3.07 -5.01
N ARG A 271 32.06 2.83 -4.06
CA ARG A 271 32.29 3.73 -2.94
C ARG A 271 33.33 4.83 -3.25
N SER A 272 33.01 6.05 -2.87
CA SER A 272 33.93 7.21 -2.77
C SER A 272 33.69 7.92 -1.43
N TRP A 273 34.55 8.89 -1.09
CA TRP A 273 34.47 9.60 0.19
C TRP A 273 34.50 11.10 -0.04
N ASN A 274 33.51 11.80 0.52
CA ASN A 274 33.52 13.24 0.71
C ASN A 274 32.92 13.51 2.10
N LYS A 275 33.79 13.73 3.09
CA LYS A 275 33.37 13.90 4.50
C LYS A 275 32.73 15.25 4.78
N GLU A 276 32.92 16.23 3.90
CA GLU A 276 32.20 17.50 3.96
C GLU A 276 30.74 17.35 3.48
N TYR A 277 30.46 16.30 2.71
CA TYR A 277 29.14 16.03 2.14
C TYR A 277 28.34 15.00 2.94
N SER A 278 28.98 13.90 3.36
CA SER A 278 28.33 12.85 4.16
C SER A 278 29.31 12.15 5.09
N SER A 279 28.83 11.78 6.28
CA SER A 279 29.53 10.90 7.21
C SER A 279 29.81 9.50 6.64
N ALA A 280 28.99 9.04 5.69
CA ALA A 280 29.06 7.73 5.05
C ALA A 280 29.81 7.77 3.71
N PRO A 281 30.16 6.60 3.11
CA PRO A 281 30.66 6.61 1.75
C PRO A 281 29.57 7.10 0.78
N ILE A 282 29.96 7.95 -0.16
CA ILE A 282 29.10 8.43 -1.24
C ILE A 282 29.22 7.51 -2.45
N ARG A 283 28.13 7.34 -3.22
CA ARG A 283 28.15 6.46 -4.39
C ARG A 283 28.81 7.15 -5.58
N LYS A 284 29.73 6.45 -6.23
CA LYS A 284 30.28 6.82 -7.53
C LYS A 284 29.18 6.69 -8.59
N LYS A 285 28.68 7.83 -9.05
CA LYS A 285 27.68 7.90 -10.13
C LYS A 285 28.27 7.37 -11.43
N ALA A 286 27.42 6.76 -12.25
CA ALA A 286 27.83 6.25 -13.56
C ALA A 286 28.03 7.37 -14.60
N VAL A 287 27.39 8.51 -14.37
CA VAL A 287 27.43 9.70 -15.22
C VAL A 287 27.90 10.87 -14.38
N THR A 288 28.84 11.64 -14.92
CA THR A 288 29.21 12.96 -14.40
C THR A 288 28.61 13.99 -15.36
N PRO A 289 27.79 14.94 -14.88
CA PRO A 289 27.16 15.90 -15.76
C PRO A 289 28.23 16.80 -16.38
N THR A 290 28.15 17.03 -17.69
CA THR A 290 29.07 17.94 -18.42
C THR A 290 28.63 19.40 -18.36
N LEU A 291 27.40 19.65 -17.90
CA LEU A 291 26.77 20.97 -17.78
C LEU A 291 26.15 21.09 -16.39
N ASP A 292 26.19 22.27 -15.78
CA ASP A 292 25.48 22.50 -14.51
C ASP A 292 23.96 22.57 -14.71
N THR A 293 23.53 23.03 -15.90
CA THR A 293 22.14 23.13 -16.32
C THR A 293 21.78 21.96 -17.24
N PRO A 294 20.79 21.11 -16.89
CA PRO A 294 20.30 20.08 -17.79
C PRO A 294 19.75 20.67 -19.08
N GLU A 295 19.76 19.89 -20.17
CA GLU A 295 19.10 20.32 -21.41
C GLU A 295 17.62 20.64 -21.17
N ARG A 296 17.09 21.64 -21.89
CA ARG A 296 15.72 22.14 -21.74
C ARG A 296 14.66 21.03 -21.73
N GLY A 297 14.80 20.03 -22.60
CA GLY A 297 13.84 18.91 -22.70
C GLY A 297 13.78 18.03 -21.45
N VAL A 298 14.84 18.01 -20.62
CA VAL A 298 14.86 17.28 -19.34
C VAL A 298 13.85 17.90 -18.39
N GLN A 299 13.98 19.21 -18.11
CA GLN A 299 13.07 19.89 -17.18
C GLN A 299 11.63 19.87 -17.70
N GLU A 300 11.41 20.08 -19.00
CA GLU A 300 10.07 20.03 -19.59
C GLU A 300 9.40 18.66 -19.42
N ARG A 301 10.12 17.57 -19.67
CA ARG A 301 9.61 16.20 -19.49
C ARG A 301 9.29 15.92 -18.02
N LEU A 302 10.19 16.26 -17.09
CA LEU A 302 9.98 16.01 -15.66
C LEU A 302 8.74 16.75 -15.12
N ILE A 303 8.51 17.99 -15.55
CA ILE A 303 7.31 18.77 -15.21
C ILE A 303 6.06 18.16 -15.85
N ALA A 304 6.14 17.78 -17.14
CA ALA A 304 5.01 17.17 -17.86
C ALA A 304 4.57 15.85 -17.22
N ASP A 305 5.53 14.98 -16.89
CA ASP A 305 5.28 13.70 -16.22
C ASP A 305 4.60 13.92 -14.87
N ALA A 306 5.13 14.82 -14.04
CA ALA A 306 4.55 15.12 -12.73
C ALA A 306 3.12 15.67 -12.80
N ILE A 307 2.82 16.57 -13.73
CA ILE A 307 1.43 17.04 -13.97
C ILE A 307 0.55 15.89 -14.46
N SER A 308 1.03 15.06 -15.38
CA SER A 308 0.29 13.91 -15.90
C SER A 308 -0.04 12.87 -14.82
N TRP A 309 0.83 12.75 -13.81
CA TRP A 309 0.59 11.87 -12.65
C TRP A 309 -0.39 12.47 -11.65
N GLY A 310 -0.59 13.79 -11.64
CA GLY A 310 -1.63 14.45 -10.86
C GLY A 310 -1.17 15.59 -9.96
N ALA A 311 0.05 16.12 -10.13
CA ALA A 311 0.46 17.39 -9.54
C ALA A 311 -0.39 18.55 -10.09
N ASP A 312 -0.90 19.39 -9.20
CA ASP A 312 -1.69 20.58 -9.57
C ASP A 312 -0.84 21.83 -9.70
N THR A 313 0.26 21.92 -8.93
CA THR A 313 1.24 23.01 -9.06
C THR A 313 2.64 22.45 -8.93
N ILE A 314 3.52 22.88 -9.83
CA ILE A 314 4.97 22.69 -9.74
C ILE A 314 5.64 24.06 -9.75
N LEU A 315 6.49 24.32 -8.76
CA LEU A 315 7.32 25.51 -8.67
C LEU A 315 8.78 25.11 -8.67
N VAL A 316 9.59 25.81 -9.47
CA VAL A 316 11.04 25.68 -9.49
C VAL A 316 11.63 27.04 -9.13
N GLU A 317 12.51 27.06 -8.15
CA GLU A 317 13.24 28.26 -7.70
C GLU A 317 14.73 27.93 -7.59
N SER A 318 15.60 28.94 -7.78
CA SER A 318 17.05 28.75 -7.65
C SER A 318 17.51 28.82 -6.19
N ALA A 319 18.60 28.13 -5.84
CA ALA A 319 19.18 28.22 -4.49
C ALA A 319 19.62 29.65 -4.14
N ASP A 320 20.08 30.43 -5.14
CA ASP A 320 20.46 31.83 -4.96
C ASP A 320 19.26 32.70 -4.57
N ASP A 321 18.08 32.47 -5.18
CA ASP A 321 16.84 33.17 -4.82
C ASP A 321 16.41 32.86 -3.38
N TRP A 322 16.68 31.66 -2.88
CA TRP A 322 16.40 31.28 -1.49
C TRP A 322 17.40 31.90 -0.51
N LYS A 323 18.67 31.94 -0.89
CA LYS A 323 19.71 32.63 -0.12
C LYS A 323 19.41 34.13 0.00
N ALA A 324 18.92 34.76 -1.06
CA ALA A 324 18.47 36.15 -1.05
C ALA A 324 17.25 36.37 -0.12
N LYS A 325 16.41 35.35 0.08
CA LYS A 325 15.32 35.32 1.08
C LYS A 325 15.81 35.01 2.51
N GLY A 326 17.13 34.87 2.72
CA GLY A 326 17.72 34.57 4.03
C GLY A 326 17.69 33.09 4.43
N VAL A 327 17.41 32.18 3.50
CA VAL A 327 17.31 30.74 3.77
C VAL A 327 18.43 30.00 3.04
N ASP A 328 19.33 29.37 3.79
CA ASP A 328 20.38 28.53 3.24
C ASP A 328 19.92 27.07 3.13
N LEU A 329 19.82 26.58 1.89
CA LEU A 329 19.39 25.21 1.59
C LEU A 329 20.54 24.19 1.61
N SER A 330 21.80 24.61 1.77
CA SER A 330 22.98 23.72 1.74
C SER A 330 22.96 22.63 2.82
N SER A 331 22.23 22.88 3.92
CA SER A 331 22.01 21.90 4.99
C SER A 331 21.06 20.76 4.62
N LEU A 332 20.26 20.92 3.57
CA LEU A 332 19.42 19.86 3.00
C LEU A 332 20.16 19.11 1.88
N LEU A 333 21.04 19.79 1.16
CA LEU A 333 21.89 19.20 0.13
C LEU A 333 23.09 20.14 -0.10
N PRO A 334 24.35 19.73 0.18
CA PRO A 334 25.50 20.64 0.16
C PRO A 334 25.75 21.33 -1.17
N ASP A 335 25.51 20.63 -2.28
CA ASP A 335 25.70 21.11 -3.65
C ASP A 335 24.41 21.63 -4.30
N VAL A 336 23.40 22.02 -3.52
CA VAL A 336 22.11 22.49 -4.01
C VAL A 336 22.23 23.68 -4.97
N GLN A 337 21.51 23.60 -6.08
CA GLN A 337 21.37 24.65 -7.10
C GLN A 337 19.91 25.03 -7.34
N SER A 338 18.96 24.13 -7.07
CA SER A 338 17.53 24.38 -7.28
C SER A 338 16.66 23.60 -6.30
N VAL A 339 15.47 24.13 -6.04
CA VAL A 339 14.39 23.46 -5.31
C VAL A 339 13.19 23.32 -6.22
N VAL A 340 12.58 22.14 -6.21
CA VAL A 340 11.32 21.85 -6.92
C VAL A 340 10.25 21.52 -5.89
N MET A 341 9.21 22.34 -5.84
CA MET A 341 8.08 22.17 -4.93
C MET A 341 6.88 21.64 -5.71
N VAL A 342 6.16 20.69 -5.10
CA VAL A 342 5.04 19.99 -5.70
C VAL A 342 3.82 20.12 -4.78
N ALA A 343 2.69 20.50 -5.36
CA ALA A 343 1.39 20.47 -4.70
C ALA A 343 0.44 19.51 -5.41
N VAL A 344 -0.25 18.71 -4.61
CA VAL A 344 -1.42 17.94 -5.02
C VAL A 344 -2.60 18.39 -4.17
N ASP A 345 -3.54 19.07 -4.78
CA ASP A 345 -4.71 19.64 -4.14
C ASP A 345 -5.79 18.58 -3.88
N THR A 346 -6.40 18.71 -2.71
CA THR A 346 -7.64 18.03 -2.37
C THR A 346 -8.69 18.49 -3.38
N PRO A 347 -9.44 17.58 -4.00
CA PRO A 347 -10.51 17.98 -4.90
C PRO A 347 -11.54 18.80 -4.10
N PRO A 348 -12.08 19.91 -4.65
CA PRO A 348 -13.11 20.68 -3.96
C PRO A 348 -14.37 19.81 -3.83
N VAL A 349 -14.66 19.32 -2.62
CA VAL A 349 -15.91 18.61 -2.31
C VAL A 349 -17.01 19.66 -2.07
N SER A 350 -18.23 19.37 -2.51
CA SER A 350 -19.41 20.23 -2.25
C SER A 350 -19.56 20.48 -0.73
N PRO A 351 -20.12 21.63 -0.29
CA PRO A 351 -20.38 21.89 1.13
C PRO A 351 -21.11 20.72 1.79
N ASN A 352 -20.59 20.36 2.96
CA ASN A 352 -20.89 19.15 3.71
C ASN A 352 -22.21 19.29 4.49
N PRO A 353 -23.18 18.37 4.37
CA PRO A 353 -24.08 18.10 5.48
C PRO A 353 -23.29 17.31 6.54
N GLU A 354 -23.23 17.83 7.77
CA GLU A 354 -22.56 17.19 8.89
C GLU A 354 -22.97 15.72 9.05
N GLY A 355 -22.02 14.83 9.39
CA GLY A 355 -22.30 13.42 9.68
C GLY A 355 -22.24 12.42 8.51
N THR A 356 -22.25 12.87 7.24
CA THR A 356 -22.23 11.93 6.10
C THR A 356 -20.82 11.35 5.82
N PRO A 357 -20.64 10.01 5.73
CA PRO A 357 -19.34 9.39 5.48
C PRO A 357 -18.72 9.83 4.15
N ARG A 358 -17.40 10.09 4.09
CA ARG A 358 -16.71 10.44 2.84
C ARG A 358 -15.48 9.57 2.60
N SER A 359 -15.11 9.40 1.35
CA SER A 359 -13.81 8.84 1.00
C SER A 359 -12.70 9.81 1.40
N ASN A 360 -11.80 9.36 2.27
CA ASN A 360 -10.54 10.05 2.55
C ASN A 360 -9.56 9.86 1.36
N PHE A 361 -8.91 10.93 0.90
CA PHE A 361 -7.94 10.91 -0.20
C PHE A 361 -6.47 11.10 0.23
N ASP A 362 -6.16 11.17 1.52
CA ASP A 362 -4.83 11.50 2.05
C ASP A 362 -3.72 10.60 1.48
N PHE A 363 -4.00 9.30 1.36
CA PHE A 363 -3.07 8.37 0.70
C PHE A 363 -2.82 8.77 -0.76
N ALA A 364 -3.86 9.04 -1.54
CA ALA A 364 -3.72 9.37 -2.95
C ALA A 364 -2.98 10.70 -3.14
N LEU A 365 -3.33 11.72 -2.35
CA LEU A 365 -2.68 13.04 -2.38
C LEU A 365 -1.19 12.93 -2.04
N SER A 366 -0.86 12.27 -0.93
CA SER A 366 0.54 12.08 -0.50
C SER A 366 1.33 11.19 -1.45
N TYR A 367 0.75 10.08 -1.93
CA TYR A 367 1.39 9.19 -2.89
C TYR A 367 1.73 9.91 -4.19
N LEU A 368 0.81 10.69 -4.77
CA LEU A 368 1.05 11.40 -6.04
C LEU A 368 2.11 12.50 -5.87
N GLY A 369 2.04 13.30 -4.81
CA GLY A 369 3.02 14.36 -4.57
C GLY A 369 4.42 13.79 -4.39
N HIS A 370 4.54 12.77 -3.54
CA HIS A 370 5.79 12.07 -3.32
C HIS A 370 6.31 11.35 -4.56
N LYS A 371 5.45 10.71 -5.37
CA LYS A 371 5.84 10.09 -6.64
C LYS A 371 6.47 11.12 -7.57
N CYS A 372 5.88 12.31 -7.68
CA CYS A 372 6.42 13.40 -8.49
C CYS A 372 7.80 13.81 -7.97
N ALA A 373 7.93 14.14 -6.68
CA ALA A 373 9.20 14.56 -6.10
C ALA A 373 10.30 13.50 -6.25
N PHE A 374 9.96 12.23 -6.00
CA PHE A 374 10.90 11.11 -6.10
C PHE A 374 11.40 10.91 -7.54
N TYR A 375 10.51 10.84 -8.53
CA TYR A 375 10.92 10.59 -9.92
C TYR A 375 11.52 11.81 -10.61
N ILE A 376 11.23 13.03 -10.18
CA ILE A 376 12.00 14.21 -10.60
C ILE A 376 13.44 14.11 -10.08
N ALA A 377 13.61 13.84 -8.78
CA ALA A 377 14.95 13.67 -8.19
C ALA A 377 15.73 12.52 -8.85
N HIS A 378 15.06 11.39 -9.09
CA HIS A 378 15.67 10.24 -9.74
C HIS A 378 16.02 10.49 -11.21
N GLY A 379 15.14 11.16 -11.97
CA GLY A 379 15.39 11.51 -13.37
C GLY A 379 16.61 12.41 -13.54
N LEU A 380 16.85 13.32 -12.59
CA LEU A 380 18.07 14.13 -12.54
C LEU A 380 19.31 13.32 -12.13
N GLU A 381 19.15 12.37 -11.21
CA GLU A 381 20.24 11.49 -10.79
C GLU A 381 20.78 10.60 -11.92
N GLN A 382 19.91 10.13 -12.81
CA GLN A 382 20.32 9.38 -14.00
C GLN A 382 21.23 10.19 -14.93
N LEU A 383 21.18 11.52 -14.85
CA LEU A 383 22.04 12.45 -15.59
C LEU A 383 23.28 12.87 -14.78
N GLY A 384 23.45 12.34 -13.56
CA GLY A 384 24.60 12.60 -12.70
C GLY A 384 24.40 13.71 -11.65
N TYR A 385 23.26 14.40 -11.65
CA TYR A 385 22.95 15.41 -10.63
C TYR A 385 22.56 14.75 -9.30
N SER A 386 22.69 15.46 -8.18
CA SER A 386 22.25 15.01 -6.86
C SER A 386 20.79 15.42 -6.67
N GLY A 387 19.98 14.58 -6.01
CA GLY A 387 18.57 14.86 -5.76
C GLY A 387 18.13 14.28 -4.42
N ALA A 388 17.60 15.11 -3.55
CA ALA A 388 17.09 14.71 -2.23
C ALA A 388 15.64 15.20 -2.07
N PRO A 389 14.65 14.29 -2.10
CA PRO A 389 13.26 14.63 -1.82
C PRO A 389 12.99 14.74 -0.31
N TYR A 390 12.13 15.67 0.08
CA TYR A 390 11.74 15.95 1.47
C TYR A 390 10.22 16.03 1.63
N THR A 391 9.74 15.50 2.75
CA THR A 391 8.30 15.45 3.05
C THR A 391 7.92 16.79 3.69
N ALA A 392 6.63 17.02 3.93
CA ALA A 392 6.20 18.18 4.72
C ALA A 392 6.88 18.25 6.12
N GLY A 393 7.26 17.10 6.69
CA GLY A 393 7.98 17.05 7.96
C GLY A 393 9.46 17.44 7.89
N GLY A 394 10.05 17.49 6.69
CA GLY A 394 11.44 17.90 6.48
C GLY A 394 12.46 16.99 7.19
N THR A 395 13.32 17.62 7.99
CA THR A 395 14.32 16.97 8.87
C THR A 395 14.18 17.50 10.29
N GLY A 396 14.60 16.72 11.29
CA GLY A 396 14.44 17.05 12.72
C GLY A 396 15.52 17.97 13.28
N THR A 397 16.63 18.17 12.57
CA THR A 397 17.83 18.86 13.07
C THR A 397 18.11 20.20 12.38
N GLU A 398 18.63 21.17 13.14
CA GLU A 398 19.05 22.47 12.62
C GLU A 398 20.42 22.39 11.92
N PRO A 399 20.69 23.24 10.91
CA PRO A 399 19.79 24.26 10.34
C PRO A 399 18.78 23.74 9.29
N GLY A 400 18.85 22.45 8.93
CA GLY A 400 18.01 21.85 7.88
C GLY A 400 16.51 21.90 8.21
N ARG A 401 16.13 21.77 9.48
CA ARG A 401 14.74 21.86 9.93
C ARG A 401 14.13 23.21 9.59
N SER A 402 14.83 24.30 9.89
CA SER A 402 14.39 25.66 9.57
C SER A 402 14.31 25.88 8.05
N ALA A 403 15.29 25.39 7.29
CA ALA A 403 15.29 25.48 5.83
C ALA A 403 14.09 24.74 5.19
N ALA A 404 13.85 23.47 5.57
CA ALA A 404 12.73 22.69 5.07
C ALA A 404 11.37 23.31 5.44
N ARG A 405 11.26 23.84 6.67
CA ARG A 405 10.05 24.56 7.10
C ARG A 405 9.80 25.80 6.26
N ALA A 406 10.82 26.59 5.96
CA ALA A 406 10.69 27.77 5.12
C ALA A 406 10.20 27.42 3.70
N VAL A 407 10.72 26.34 3.11
CA VAL A 407 10.24 25.83 1.80
C VAL A 407 8.77 25.42 1.85
N ASN A 408 8.38 24.66 2.88
CA ASN A 408 6.99 24.23 3.02
C ASN A 408 6.03 25.40 3.27
N THR A 409 6.39 26.35 4.14
CA THR A 409 5.59 27.56 4.40
C THR A 409 5.42 28.40 3.15
N TYR A 410 6.50 28.62 2.38
CA TYR A 410 6.40 29.31 1.10
C TYR A 410 5.46 28.57 0.14
N MET A 411 5.56 27.25 0.03
CA MET A 411 4.68 26.48 -0.85
C MET A 411 3.20 26.57 -0.43
N GLU A 412 2.93 26.62 0.87
CA GLU A 412 1.58 26.87 1.42
C GLU A 412 1.06 28.26 1.01
N GLU A 413 1.88 29.30 1.13
CA GLU A 413 1.55 30.67 0.69
C GLU A 413 1.22 30.71 -0.82
N GLN A 414 2.01 30.02 -1.65
CA GLN A 414 1.79 29.91 -3.10
C GLN A 414 0.51 29.14 -3.47
N CYS A 415 -0.07 28.42 -2.51
CA CYS A 415 -1.30 27.66 -2.64
C CYS A 415 -2.43 28.20 -1.74
N THR A 416 -2.36 29.46 -1.31
CA THR A 416 -3.39 30.08 -0.45
C THR A 416 -4.80 29.82 -0.97
N GLY A 417 -5.68 29.33 -0.08
CA GLY A 417 -7.06 28.94 -0.41
C GLY A 417 -7.23 27.52 -0.98
N ARG A 418 -6.14 26.80 -1.27
CA ARG A 418 -6.16 25.42 -1.76
C ARG A 418 -5.60 24.47 -0.70
N LYS A 419 -6.41 23.51 -0.26
CA LYS A 419 -5.98 22.42 0.63
C LYS A 419 -5.35 21.29 -0.18
N GLY A 420 -4.43 20.55 0.42
CA GLY A 420 -3.83 19.39 -0.22
C GLY A 420 -2.53 18.95 0.42
N TYR A 421 -1.80 18.10 -0.30
CA TYR A 421 -0.47 17.65 0.08
C TYR A 421 0.60 18.52 -0.56
N ARG A 422 1.67 18.82 0.20
CA ARG A 422 2.82 19.62 -0.23
C ARG A 422 4.10 18.86 0.09
N CYS A 423 5.02 18.86 -0.86
CA CYS A 423 6.36 18.33 -0.67
C CYS A 423 7.32 19.01 -1.63
N PHE A 424 8.62 18.77 -1.46
CA PHE A 424 9.63 19.33 -2.35
C PHE A 424 10.81 18.39 -2.50
N LEU A 425 11.71 18.72 -3.42
CA LEU A 425 13.05 18.15 -3.52
C LEU A 425 14.06 19.28 -3.71
N VAL A 426 15.29 19.04 -3.27
CA VAL A 426 16.45 19.87 -3.60
C VAL A 426 17.38 19.09 -4.52
N THR A 427 18.05 19.79 -5.43
CA THR A 427 18.92 19.17 -6.43
C THR A 427 20.14 20.02 -6.74
N SER A 428 21.24 19.37 -7.14
CA SER A 428 22.44 20.04 -7.66
C SER A 428 22.32 20.44 -9.14
N ALA A 429 21.24 20.07 -9.81
CA ALA A 429 20.94 20.57 -11.15
C ALA A 429 20.51 22.03 -11.09
N LYS A 430 21.10 22.90 -11.92
CA LYS A 430 20.63 24.26 -12.11
C LYS A 430 19.41 24.25 -13.04
N LEU A 431 18.22 24.33 -12.47
CA LEU A 431 16.96 24.34 -13.22
C LEU A 431 16.51 25.78 -13.49
N THR A 432 15.76 25.98 -14.58
CA THR A 432 15.18 27.29 -14.89
C THR A 432 13.99 27.55 -13.97
N PRO A 433 13.94 28.68 -13.23
CA PRO A 433 12.80 29.01 -12.38
C PRO A 433 11.49 29.07 -13.18
N ILE A 434 10.43 28.44 -12.66
CA ILE A 434 9.12 28.38 -13.34
C ILE A 434 8.01 28.04 -12.35
N ARG A 435 6.81 28.58 -12.62
CA ARG A 435 5.55 28.10 -12.07
C ARG A 435 4.74 27.42 -13.18
N ARG A 436 4.26 26.20 -12.91
CA ARG A 436 3.32 25.50 -13.79
C ARG A 436 2.15 24.99 -12.97
N ASP A 437 0.96 25.45 -13.32
CA ASP A 437 -0.30 24.96 -12.75
C ASP A 437 -1.00 24.03 -13.75
N ALA A 438 -1.56 22.93 -13.24
CA ALA A 438 -2.44 22.07 -14.00
C ALA A 438 -3.77 22.81 -14.22
N THR A 439 -4.23 22.85 -15.46
CA THR A 439 -5.52 23.44 -15.81
C THR A 439 -6.37 22.39 -16.51
N PHE A 440 -7.65 22.35 -16.16
CA PHE A 440 -8.63 21.52 -16.84
C PHE A 440 -9.45 22.42 -17.76
N THR A 441 -9.54 22.04 -19.03
CA THR A 441 -10.49 22.68 -19.95
C THR A 441 -11.87 22.05 -19.79
N THR A 442 -12.91 22.78 -20.20
CA THR A 442 -14.27 22.28 -20.22
C THR A 442 -14.38 21.08 -21.18
N LEU A 443 -15.34 20.19 -20.93
CA LEU A 443 -15.57 19.06 -21.83
C LEU A 443 -15.96 19.60 -23.22
N PRO A 444 -15.26 19.22 -24.31
CA PRO A 444 -15.64 19.61 -25.65
C PRO A 444 -17.06 19.14 -25.99
N ALA A 445 -17.90 20.01 -26.55
CA ALA A 445 -19.31 19.72 -26.84
C ALA A 445 -19.55 18.50 -27.76
N ARG A 446 -18.54 18.09 -28.54
CA ARG A 446 -18.59 16.90 -29.40
C ARG A 446 -18.44 15.57 -28.65
N LEU A 447 -18.11 15.60 -27.35
CA LEU A 447 -17.87 14.42 -26.54
C LEU A 447 -19.06 14.16 -25.61
N ASP A 448 -19.50 12.91 -25.57
CA ASP A 448 -20.51 12.45 -24.61
C ASP A 448 -19.90 12.31 -23.21
N MET A 449 -20.46 13.02 -22.23
CA MET A 449 -19.91 13.06 -20.87
C MET A 449 -19.90 11.67 -20.21
N THR A 450 -20.91 10.85 -20.47
CA THR A 450 -21.01 9.48 -19.94
C THR A 450 -19.85 8.62 -20.44
N ALA A 451 -19.63 8.60 -21.75
CA ALA A 451 -18.57 7.83 -22.40
C ALA A 451 -17.18 8.28 -21.94
N VAL A 452 -16.93 9.60 -21.87
CA VAL A 452 -15.61 10.11 -21.43
C VAL A 452 -15.39 9.87 -19.94
N THR A 453 -16.43 9.94 -19.11
CA THR A 453 -16.37 9.60 -17.68
C THR A 453 -15.94 8.15 -17.49
N LYS A 454 -16.59 7.20 -18.18
CA LYS A 454 -16.24 5.78 -18.12
C LYS A 454 -14.83 5.51 -18.60
N LYS A 455 -14.47 6.03 -19.77
CA LYS A 455 -13.11 5.88 -20.32
C LYS A 455 -12.06 6.44 -19.37
N THR A 456 -12.31 7.63 -18.80
CA THR A 456 -11.40 8.26 -17.84
C THR A 456 -11.18 7.42 -16.60
N ALA A 457 -12.24 6.83 -16.03
CA ALA A 457 -12.12 5.97 -14.87
C ALA A 457 -11.36 4.66 -15.16
N LEU A 458 -11.59 4.05 -16.32
CA LEU A 458 -10.85 2.86 -16.78
C LEU A 458 -9.37 3.19 -17.02
N ASP A 459 -9.07 4.28 -17.73
CA ASP A 459 -7.70 4.76 -17.97
C ASP A 459 -6.97 5.10 -16.65
N ALA A 460 -7.71 5.51 -15.62
CA ALA A 460 -7.19 5.80 -14.28
C ALA A 460 -6.99 4.54 -13.41
N GLY A 461 -7.36 3.35 -13.91
CA GLY A 461 -7.03 2.06 -13.32
C GLY A 461 -8.18 1.26 -12.70
N ALA A 462 -9.44 1.73 -12.80
CA ALA A 462 -10.61 0.92 -12.45
C ALA A 462 -10.73 -0.30 -13.38
N ASP A 463 -11.14 -1.46 -12.86
CA ASP A 463 -11.41 -2.64 -13.69
C ASP A 463 -12.81 -2.58 -14.33
N VAL A 464 -13.78 -2.03 -13.60
CA VAL A 464 -15.16 -1.82 -14.07
C VAL A 464 -15.69 -0.47 -13.62
N VAL A 465 -16.62 0.08 -14.40
CA VAL A 465 -17.31 1.34 -14.11
C VAL A 465 -18.77 1.18 -14.47
N GLY A 466 -19.66 1.45 -13.53
CA GLY A 466 -21.10 1.46 -13.73
C GLY A 466 -21.68 2.80 -13.34
N ILE A 467 -22.78 3.20 -13.98
CA ILE A 467 -23.48 4.45 -13.66
C ILE A 467 -24.96 4.13 -13.40
N THR A 468 -25.50 4.66 -12.31
CA THR A 468 -26.93 4.61 -11.99
C THR A 468 -27.48 6.03 -11.81
N SER A 469 -28.76 6.24 -12.08
CA SER A 469 -29.44 7.47 -11.63
C SER A 469 -29.51 7.50 -10.09
N ALA A 470 -29.55 8.71 -9.54
CA ALA A 470 -29.82 8.91 -8.12
C ALA A 470 -31.19 8.33 -7.73
N GLY A 471 -32.19 8.44 -8.62
CA GLY A 471 -33.54 7.91 -8.40
C GLY A 471 -33.58 6.38 -8.25
N ARG A 472 -32.92 5.62 -9.14
CA ARG A 472 -32.86 4.15 -9.03
C ARG A 472 -32.21 3.71 -7.72
N LEU A 473 -31.08 4.33 -7.36
CA LEU A 473 -30.40 3.98 -6.11
C LEU A 473 -31.22 4.39 -4.88
N GLN A 474 -31.91 5.54 -4.93
CA GLN A 474 -32.81 5.97 -3.86
C GLN A 474 -33.96 4.98 -3.64
N ALA A 475 -34.59 4.47 -4.71
CA ALA A 475 -35.65 3.47 -4.62
C ALA A 475 -35.17 2.15 -3.99
N ILE A 476 -33.92 1.75 -4.25
CA ILE A 476 -33.30 0.59 -3.58
C ILE A 476 -33.02 0.92 -2.11
N ALA A 477 -32.49 2.12 -1.84
CA ALA A 477 -32.15 2.57 -0.49
C ALA A 477 -33.38 2.60 0.44
N GLU A 478 -34.54 3.03 -0.06
CA GLU A 478 -35.80 3.04 0.70
C GLU A 478 -36.28 1.64 1.08
N GLN A 479 -36.06 0.63 0.23
CA GLN A 479 -36.42 -0.75 0.55
C GLN A 479 -35.53 -1.36 1.64
N ILE A 480 -34.23 -1.03 1.64
CA ILE A 480 -33.27 -1.60 2.60
C ILE A 480 -33.18 -0.84 3.93
N ARG A 481 -33.61 0.42 3.98
CA ARG A 481 -33.53 1.26 5.18
C ARG A 481 -34.09 0.54 6.43
N PRO A 482 -35.29 -0.07 6.42
CA PRO A 482 -35.85 -0.74 7.60
C PRO A 482 -35.02 -1.94 8.10
N MET A 483 -34.10 -2.46 7.29
CA MET A 483 -33.27 -3.63 7.61
C MET A 483 -32.00 -3.25 8.39
N PHE A 484 -31.57 -1.99 8.31
CA PHE A 484 -30.27 -1.52 8.80
C PHE A 484 -30.36 -0.28 9.69
N GLU A 485 -31.32 0.60 9.46
CA GLU A 485 -31.51 1.82 10.25
C GLU A 485 -31.67 1.48 11.74
N ASP A 486 -31.05 2.29 12.59
CA ASP A 486 -31.04 2.13 14.05
C ASP A 486 -30.39 0.84 14.59
N GLU A 487 -29.76 0.02 13.73
CA GLU A 487 -28.95 -1.11 14.19
C GLU A 487 -27.83 -0.64 15.14
N LEU A 488 -27.64 -1.32 16.26
CA LEU A 488 -26.55 -1.02 17.20
C LEU A 488 -25.20 -1.16 16.51
N ILE A 489 -24.38 -0.12 16.59
CA ILE A 489 -22.98 -0.10 16.16
C ILE A 489 -22.10 0.17 17.38
N LEU A 490 -21.12 -0.70 17.60
CA LEU A 490 -20.07 -0.50 18.60
C LEU A 490 -18.79 -0.02 17.91
N SER A 491 -18.25 1.10 18.37
CA SER A 491 -16.96 1.62 17.91
C SER A 491 -15.94 1.57 19.04
N ALA A 492 -14.93 0.72 18.90
CA ALA A 492 -13.83 0.60 19.85
C ALA A 492 -12.66 1.52 19.44
N ARG A 493 -12.23 2.39 20.35
CA ARG A 493 -11.00 3.17 20.25
C ARG A 493 -9.94 2.57 21.15
N GLU A 494 -8.84 2.09 20.58
CA GLU A 494 -7.70 1.59 21.33
C GLU A 494 -7.14 2.66 22.29
N THR A 495 -7.02 2.31 23.57
CA THR A 495 -6.45 3.14 24.64
C THR A 495 -5.27 2.47 25.35
N GLY A 496 -4.95 1.22 25.01
CA GLY A 496 -3.80 0.51 25.53
C GLY A 496 -2.47 1.07 25.05
N LYS A 497 -1.39 0.65 25.72
CA LYS A 497 -0.03 1.03 25.35
C LYS A 497 0.44 0.14 24.20
N ARG A 498 0.77 0.73 23.06
CA ARG A 498 1.31 0.03 21.88
C ARG A 498 2.42 -0.95 22.29
N TRP A 499 2.35 -2.19 21.80
CA TRP A 499 3.21 -3.33 22.12
C TRP A 499 3.00 -3.99 23.50
N ILE A 500 2.45 -3.28 24.50
CA ILE A 500 2.40 -3.76 25.89
C ILE A 500 1.02 -4.25 26.29
N THR A 501 -0.01 -3.43 26.12
CA THR A 501 -1.38 -3.75 26.53
C THR A 501 -2.36 -3.47 25.41
N SER A 502 -3.52 -4.12 25.50
CA SER A 502 -4.67 -3.85 24.65
C SER A 502 -5.86 -3.50 25.53
N SER A 503 -6.46 -2.36 25.26
CA SER A 503 -7.66 -1.86 25.94
C SER A 503 -8.40 -0.97 24.97
N ALA A 504 -9.72 -0.86 25.11
CA ALA A 504 -10.49 0.05 24.28
C ALA A 504 -11.60 0.74 25.06
N ASP A 505 -11.81 2.01 24.71
CA ASP A 505 -13.05 2.70 25.02
C ASP A 505 -14.06 2.34 23.93
N VAL A 506 -15.24 1.87 24.32
CA VAL A 506 -16.29 1.46 23.38
C VAL A 506 -17.45 2.44 23.47
N THR A 507 -17.88 2.95 22.32
CA THR A 507 -19.04 3.83 22.20
C THR A 507 -20.14 3.14 21.41
N GLU A 508 -21.38 3.30 21.86
CA GLU A 508 -22.58 2.84 21.17
C GLU A 508 -23.16 3.96 20.31
N GLN A 509 -23.63 3.60 19.12
CA GLN A 509 -24.38 4.49 18.25
C GLN A 509 -25.38 3.70 17.42
N ALA A 510 -26.51 4.33 17.08
CA ALA A 510 -27.41 3.83 16.07
C ALA A 510 -26.75 3.92 14.69
N ARG A 511 -26.91 2.89 13.84
CA ARG A 511 -26.44 2.94 12.45
C ARG A 511 -27.18 4.06 11.73
N GLN A 512 -26.39 4.94 11.11
CA GLN A 512 -26.90 5.96 10.23
C GLN A 512 -27.03 5.43 8.81
N PHE A 513 -28.15 5.76 8.17
CA PHE A 513 -28.47 5.37 6.81
C PHE A 513 -28.47 6.59 5.89
N PHE A 514 -27.99 6.42 4.65
CA PHE A 514 -27.84 7.52 3.70
C PHE A 514 -28.31 7.14 2.29
N GLY A 515 -28.78 8.12 1.52
CA GLY A 515 -29.10 8.06 0.10
C GLY A 515 -28.31 9.11 -0.69
N PRO A 516 -28.41 9.13 -2.04
CA PRO A 516 -27.62 10.05 -2.87
C PRO A 516 -27.76 11.53 -2.50
N SER A 517 -28.96 11.98 -2.11
CA SER A 517 -29.22 13.37 -1.73
C SER A 517 -28.48 13.81 -0.46
N ASP A 518 -28.18 12.89 0.46
CA ASP A 518 -27.39 13.20 1.67
C ASP A 518 -25.94 13.54 1.33
N TYR A 519 -25.47 13.15 0.14
CA TYR A 519 -24.11 13.45 -0.31
C TYR A 519 -24.03 14.73 -1.13
N LEU A 520 -25.08 15.02 -1.92
CA LEU A 520 -25.27 16.21 -2.75
C LEU A 520 -26.76 16.48 -2.92
N ASP A 521 -27.26 17.64 -2.50
CA ASP A 521 -28.68 18.00 -2.65
C ASP A 521 -29.18 17.91 -4.10
N ALA A 522 -28.30 18.29 -5.05
CA ALA A 522 -28.57 18.23 -6.48
C ALA A 522 -28.11 16.91 -7.15
N ALA A 523 -28.01 15.80 -6.39
CA ALA A 523 -27.59 14.51 -6.92
C ALA A 523 -28.48 14.04 -8.09
N LYS A 524 -27.86 13.72 -9.22
CA LYS A 524 -28.55 13.20 -10.42
C LYS A 524 -28.08 11.81 -10.81
N SER A 525 -26.80 11.51 -10.64
CA SER A 525 -26.21 10.22 -10.98
C SER A 525 -25.19 9.77 -9.95
N VAL A 526 -24.92 8.47 -9.91
CA VAL A 526 -23.89 7.85 -9.09
C VAL A 526 -23.00 7.01 -9.99
N ILE A 527 -21.71 7.33 -9.98
CA ILE A 527 -20.66 6.57 -10.68
C ILE A 527 -20.08 5.58 -9.68
N VAL A 528 -20.04 4.30 -10.01
CA VAL A 528 -19.46 3.25 -9.17
C VAL A 528 -18.23 2.69 -9.86
N LEU A 529 -17.08 2.84 -9.20
CA LEU A 529 -15.81 2.28 -9.63
C LEU A 529 -15.60 0.94 -8.94
N GLY A 530 -15.18 -0.08 -9.68
CA GLY A 530 -14.82 -1.39 -9.15
C GLY A 530 -13.38 -1.75 -9.46
N ILE A 531 -12.68 -2.35 -8.50
CA ILE A 531 -11.36 -2.96 -8.70
C ILE A 531 -11.36 -4.39 -8.21
N ARG A 532 -10.79 -5.28 -9.04
CA ARG A 532 -10.65 -6.70 -8.73
C ARG A 532 -9.50 -6.94 -7.78
N MET A 533 -9.67 -7.85 -6.84
CA MET A 533 -8.57 -8.48 -6.12
C MET A 533 -8.01 -9.62 -6.99
N PRO A 534 -6.68 -9.80 -7.07
CA PRO A 534 -6.10 -10.90 -7.82
C PRO A 534 -6.67 -12.25 -7.37
N ALA A 535 -7.26 -12.99 -8.30
CA ALA A 535 -8.03 -14.20 -8.03
C ALA A 535 -7.17 -15.25 -7.32
N GLN A 536 -5.90 -15.40 -7.72
CA GLN A 536 -5.00 -16.37 -7.10
C GLN A 536 -4.59 -15.99 -5.67
N SER A 537 -4.56 -14.69 -5.31
CA SER A 537 -4.41 -14.28 -3.91
C SER A 537 -5.56 -14.81 -3.06
N VAL A 538 -6.79 -14.68 -3.56
CA VAL A 538 -8.01 -15.12 -2.86
C VAL A 538 -8.09 -16.64 -2.80
N GLU A 539 -7.82 -17.32 -3.92
CA GLU A 539 -7.80 -18.78 -4.03
C GLU A 539 -6.81 -19.41 -3.04
N ALA A 540 -5.58 -18.88 -2.97
CA ALA A 540 -4.51 -19.41 -2.10
C ALA A 540 -4.67 -19.07 -0.61
N THR A 541 -5.57 -18.15 -0.27
CA THR A 541 -5.72 -17.64 1.10
C THR A 541 -6.01 -18.78 2.05
N ILE A 542 -5.10 -19.04 2.99
CA ILE A 542 -5.22 -20.05 4.06
C ILE A 542 -5.23 -21.52 3.57
N THR A 543 -5.59 -21.80 2.33
CA THR A 543 -5.74 -23.15 1.75
C THR A 543 -4.44 -23.71 1.17
N SER A 544 -3.47 -22.85 0.91
CA SER A 544 -2.17 -23.22 0.36
C SER A 544 -1.27 -23.87 1.43
N PRO A 545 -0.26 -24.67 1.06
CA PRO A 545 0.67 -25.27 2.02
C PRO A 545 1.40 -24.26 2.91
N ALA A 546 1.52 -23.00 2.48
CA ALA A 546 2.09 -21.92 3.28
C ALA A 546 1.09 -21.28 4.26
N GLU A 547 -0.20 -21.57 4.13
CA GLU A 547 -1.31 -20.90 4.83
C GLU A 547 -1.17 -19.38 4.84
N ALA A 548 -0.70 -18.83 3.71
CA ALA A 548 -0.44 -17.40 3.61
C ALA A 548 -1.77 -16.63 3.58
N ILE A 549 -1.87 -15.62 4.44
CA ILE A 549 -2.98 -14.66 4.48
C ILE A 549 -2.56 -13.27 4.01
N GLY A 550 -1.26 -12.95 4.06
CA GLY A 550 -0.76 -11.64 3.67
C GLY A 550 -1.14 -11.20 2.25
N PRO A 551 -1.13 -12.07 1.22
CA PRO A 551 -1.59 -11.69 -0.11
C PRO A 551 -3.06 -11.24 -0.16
N TYR A 552 -3.94 -11.83 0.66
CA TYR A 552 -5.33 -11.40 0.78
C TYR A 552 -5.43 -10.03 1.46
N ALA A 553 -4.79 -9.88 2.63
CA ALA A 553 -4.75 -8.62 3.35
C ALA A 553 -4.13 -7.49 2.52
N PHE A 554 -3.13 -7.81 1.70
CA PHE A 554 -2.57 -6.88 0.74
C PHE A 554 -3.58 -6.47 -0.33
N SER A 555 -4.24 -7.45 -0.95
CA SER A 555 -5.19 -7.20 -2.03
C SER A 555 -6.36 -6.32 -1.57
N THR A 556 -6.81 -6.45 -0.32
CA THR A 556 -7.89 -5.62 0.23
C THR A 556 -7.48 -4.16 0.43
N TYR A 557 -6.33 -3.86 1.05
CA TYR A 557 -5.93 -2.45 1.21
C TYR A 557 -5.47 -1.81 -0.11
N GLN A 558 -4.85 -2.60 -0.99
CA GLN A 558 -4.31 -2.07 -2.23
C GLN A 558 -5.39 -1.83 -3.29
N SER A 559 -6.43 -2.67 -3.38
CA SER A 559 -7.62 -2.39 -4.21
C SER A 559 -8.27 -1.06 -3.81
N ARG A 560 -8.46 -0.81 -2.50
CA ARG A 560 -8.96 0.47 -1.98
C ARG A 560 -8.08 1.65 -2.38
N ARG A 561 -6.75 1.52 -2.27
CA ARG A 561 -5.81 2.57 -2.67
C ARG A 561 -5.90 2.88 -4.15
N GLN A 562 -6.03 1.86 -5.00
CA GLN A 562 -6.22 2.04 -6.44
C GLN A 562 -7.56 2.74 -6.74
N LEU A 563 -8.63 2.40 -6.03
CA LEU A 563 -9.92 3.10 -6.14
C LEU A 563 -9.79 4.59 -5.79
N ARG A 564 -8.98 4.96 -4.77
CA ARG A 564 -8.72 6.38 -4.44
C ARG A 564 -8.00 7.11 -5.55
N LEU A 565 -6.99 6.47 -6.15
CA LEU A 565 -6.22 7.07 -7.23
C LEU A 565 -7.11 7.30 -8.45
N ALA A 566 -7.89 6.29 -8.84
CA ALA A 566 -8.84 6.40 -9.94
C ALA A 566 -9.93 7.47 -9.68
N ALA A 567 -10.54 7.44 -8.49
CA ALA A 567 -11.56 8.41 -8.11
C ALA A 567 -11.02 9.83 -8.04
N LEU A 568 -9.83 10.05 -7.47
CA LEU A 568 -9.22 11.38 -7.41
C LEU A 568 -8.97 11.95 -8.81
N GLY A 569 -8.37 11.16 -9.70
CA GLY A 569 -8.12 11.56 -11.09
C GLY A 569 -9.40 11.88 -11.85
N LEU A 570 -10.45 11.07 -11.67
CA LEU A 570 -11.76 11.31 -12.27
C LEU A 570 -12.44 12.57 -11.71
N ILE A 571 -12.49 12.74 -10.39
CA ILE A 571 -13.15 13.87 -9.73
C ILE A 571 -12.52 15.19 -10.16
N LYS A 572 -11.18 15.26 -10.26
CA LYS A 572 -10.49 16.47 -10.74
C LYS A 572 -10.92 16.85 -12.16
N ARG A 573 -11.06 15.87 -13.06
CA ARG A 573 -11.54 16.09 -14.43
C ARG A 573 -13.01 16.51 -14.47
N LEU A 574 -13.88 15.81 -13.73
CA LEU A 574 -15.31 16.15 -13.62
C LEU A 574 -15.51 17.57 -13.09
N LYS A 575 -14.74 17.98 -12.08
CA LYS A 575 -14.73 19.34 -11.56
C LYS A 575 -14.28 20.36 -12.60
N GLY A 576 -13.27 20.03 -13.41
CA GLY A 576 -12.88 20.83 -14.58
C GLY A 576 -14.01 21.00 -15.61
N TRP A 577 -14.99 20.10 -15.64
CA TRP A 577 -16.18 20.18 -16.48
C TRP A 577 -17.38 20.85 -15.76
N GLY A 578 -17.19 21.37 -14.55
CA GLY A 578 -18.24 22.02 -13.77
C GLY A 578 -19.14 21.07 -12.98
N VAL A 579 -18.77 19.80 -12.83
CA VAL A 579 -19.58 18.78 -12.15
C VAL A 579 -19.21 18.69 -10.66
N ASN A 580 -20.19 18.84 -9.77
CA ASN A 580 -19.99 18.60 -8.35
C ASN A 580 -19.96 17.10 -8.04
N CYS A 581 -19.08 16.73 -7.13
CA CYS A 581 -18.73 15.33 -6.86
C CYS A 581 -18.64 15.09 -5.37
N ALA A 582 -19.02 13.88 -4.98
CA ALA A 582 -19.07 13.41 -3.61
C ALA A 582 -18.72 11.92 -3.56
N ALA A 583 -17.50 11.58 -3.11
CA ALA A 583 -17.04 10.19 -3.08
C ALA A 583 -17.22 9.54 -1.70
N THR A 584 -17.59 8.26 -1.68
CA THR A 584 -17.77 7.46 -0.47
C THR A 584 -17.47 5.97 -0.70
N TYR A 585 -17.00 5.31 0.36
CA TYR A 585 -16.80 3.86 0.36
C TYR A 585 -18.06 3.09 0.69
N ASP A 586 -19.05 3.72 1.29
CA ASP A 586 -20.26 3.05 1.71
C ASP A 586 -21.44 4.02 1.63
N LEU A 587 -21.99 4.16 0.42
CA LEU A 587 -23.01 5.16 0.12
C LEU A 587 -24.23 5.01 1.02
N CYS A 588 -24.70 3.78 1.22
CA CYS A 588 -25.90 3.53 2.03
C CYS A 588 -25.59 3.32 3.52
N GLY A 589 -24.33 3.37 3.94
CA GLY A 589 -23.95 3.11 5.34
C GLY A 589 -24.25 1.68 5.80
N THR A 590 -24.20 0.69 4.90
CA THR A 590 -24.65 -0.71 5.19
C THR A 590 -23.51 -1.71 5.39
N GLY A 591 -22.26 -1.28 5.28
CA GLY A 591 -21.08 -2.10 5.51
C GLY A 591 -20.35 -1.72 6.79
N SER A 592 -19.10 -2.19 6.90
CA SER A 592 -18.18 -1.88 7.99
C SER A 592 -16.74 -2.07 7.49
N PHE A 593 -15.80 -2.39 8.38
CA PHE A 593 -14.39 -2.56 8.08
C PHE A 593 -13.89 -3.96 8.44
N ALA A 594 -12.82 -4.38 7.78
CA ALA A 594 -11.97 -5.50 8.16
C ALA A 594 -10.64 -4.99 8.72
N ALA A 595 -10.17 -5.63 9.79
CA ALA A 595 -8.88 -5.37 10.41
C ALA A 595 -7.76 -5.77 9.44
N ASN A 596 -6.79 -4.86 9.27
CA ASN A 596 -5.78 -5.00 8.23
C ASN A 596 -4.47 -4.30 8.63
N PRO A 597 -3.31 -4.73 8.10
CA PRO A 597 -2.01 -4.17 8.52
C PRO A 597 -1.80 -2.71 8.14
N ARG A 598 -2.65 -2.14 7.28
CA ARG A 598 -2.63 -0.72 6.87
C ARG A 598 -3.85 0.04 7.39
N GLY A 599 -4.30 -0.33 8.59
CA GLY A 599 -5.50 0.21 9.24
C GLY A 599 -6.78 -0.39 8.67
N PRO A 600 -7.96 -0.07 9.25
CA PRO A 600 -9.23 -0.65 8.82
C PRO A 600 -9.51 -0.42 7.32
N GLN A 601 -9.91 -1.47 6.61
CA GLN A 601 -10.30 -1.43 5.20
C GLN A 601 -11.80 -1.70 5.04
N PRO A 602 -12.52 -0.99 4.16
CA PRO A 602 -13.91 -1.29 3.83
C PRO A 602 -14.08 -2.78 3.48
N ASN A 603 -15.01 -3.46 4.14
CA ASN A 603 -15.29 -4.87 3.89
C ASN A 603 -16.18 -5.06 2.65
N ALA A 604 -16.45 -6.31 2.29
CA ALA A 604 -17.19 -6.71 1.10
C ALA A 604 -18.65 -6.23 1.05
N PHE A 605 -19.21 -5.76 2.17
CA PHE A 605 -20.59 -5.25 2.24
C PHE A 605 -20.70 -3.78 1.84
N THR A 606 -19.57 -3.07 1.74
CA THR A 606 -19.55 -1.65 1.41
C THR A 606 -19.89 -1.40 -0.07
N ASN A 607 -20.75 -0.41 -0.35
CA ASN A 607 -21.22 -0.04 -1.69
C ASN A 607 -21.91 -1.16 -2.52
N ARG A 608 -22.33 -2.26 -1.89
CA ARG A 608 -22.97 -3.40 -2.58
C ARG A 608 -24.22 -3.02 -3.37
N PHE A 609 -25.09 -2.19 -2.79
CA PHE A 609 -26.35 -1.77 -3.43
C PHE A 609 -26.10 -0.75 -4.53
N ALA A 610 -25.13 0.15 -4.36
CA ALA A 610 -24.70 1.07 -5.40
C ALA A 610 -24.15 0.31 -6.62
N ALA A 611 -23.31 -0.72 -6.40
CA ALA A 611 -22.78 -1.55 -7.48
C ALA A 611 -23.87 -2.32 -8.23
N VAL A 612 -24.85 -2.88 -7.52
CA VAL A 612 -26.00 -3.57 -8.13
C VAL A 612 -26.87 -2.59 -8.93
N ALA A 613 -27.20 -1.42 -8.37
CA ALA A 613 -27.96 -0.37 -9.04
C ALA A 613 -27.28 0.10 -10.34
N ALA A 614 -25.95 0.17 -10.32
CA ALA A 614 -25.09 0.54 -11.44
C ALA A 614 -24.84 -0.59 -12.45
N GLY A 615 -25.51 -1.74 -12.31
CA GLY A 615 -25.42 -2.87 -13.24
C GLY A 615 -24.11 -3.67 -13.15
N LEU A 616 -23.31 -3.49 -12.10
CA LEU A 616 -22.00 -4.14 -11.96
C LEU A 616 -22.06 -5.59 -11.43
N GLY A 617 -23.24 -6.07 -11.04
CA GLY A 617 -23.40 -7.42 -10.50
C GLY A 617 -24.74 -7.64 -9.82
N THR A 618 -24.86 -8.78 -9.14
CA THR A 618 -26.04 -9.16 -8.33
C THR A 618 -25.64 -9.40 -6.87
N LEU A 619 -26.61 -9.35 -5.96
CA LEU A 619 -26.40 -9.75 -4.57
C LEU A 619 -26.33 -11.28 -4.46
N THR A 620 -25.29 -11.76 -3.77
CA THR A 620 -25.23 -13.14 -3.29
C THR A 620 -26.17 -13.33 -2.09
N LYS A 621 -26.43 -14.58 -1.70
CA LYS A 621 -27.19 -14.90 -0.48
C LYS A 621 -26.58 -14.27 0.78
N GLY A 622 -25.24 -14.25 0.88
CA GLY A 622 -24.52 -13.56 1.95
C GLY A 622 -24.53 -12.04 1.84
N GLY A 623 -25.16 -11.46 0.82
CA GLY A 623 -25.37 -10.02 0.70
C GLY A 623 -24.14 -9.23 0.22
N PHE A 624 -23.08 -9.85 -0.27
CA PHE A 624 -22.01 -9.16 -1.03
C PHE A 624 -22.24 -9.31 -2.54
N VAL A 625 -21.55 -8.52 -3.36
CA VAL A 625 -21.79 -8.45 -4.81
C VAL A 625 -21.01 -9.52 -5.56
N ARG A 626 -21.67 -10.25 -6.44
CA ARG A 626 -21.02 -11.03 -7.51
C ARG A 626 -21.02 -10.22 -8.80
N ASN A 627 -19.83 -9.88 -9.28
CA ASN A 627 -19.59 -9.32 -10.60
C ASN A 627 -19.51 -10.44 -11.66
N PRO A 628 -20.03 -10.26 -12.88
CA PRO A 628 -19.99 -11.27 -13.95
C PRO A 628 -18.57 -11.69 -14.39
N GLN A 629 -17.60 -10.78 -14.36
CA GLN A 629 -16.25 -11.02 -14.84
C GLN A 629 -15.30 -11.50 -13.74
N PHE A 630 -15.45 -10.95 -12.53
CA PHE A 630 -14.50 -11.15 -11.43
C PHE A 630 -15.10 -11.86 -10.21
N GLY A 631 -16.34 -12.36 -10.32
CA GLY A 631 -17.03 -13.01 -9.21
C GLY A 631 -17.20 -12.06 -8.03
N ALA A 632 -17.05 -12.57 -6.80
CA ALA A 632 -17.11 -11.76 -5.59
C ALA A 632 -15.77 -11.06 -5.23
N ASN A 633 -14.73 -11.20 -6.06
CA ASN A 633 -13.38 -10.69 -5.79
C ASN A 633 -13.23 -9.19 -6.14
N MET A 634 -14.16 -8.34 -5.69
CA MET A 634 -14.21 -6.92 -6.05
C MET A 634 -14.35 -6.03 -4.82
N ARG A 635 -13.83 -4.79 -4.93
CA ARG A 635 -14.12 -3.68 -4.02
C ARG A 635 -14.64 -2.50 -4.81
N TYR A 636 -15.49 -1.67 -4.19
CA TYR A 636 -16.20 -0.59 -4.86
C TYR A 636 -16.04 0.77 -4.17
N LEU A 637 -16.07 1.84 -4.96
CA LEU A 637 -16.15 3.22 -4.51
C LEU A 637 -17.23 3.94 -5.33
N ALA A 638 -18.13 4.65 -4.64
CA ALA A 638 -19.21 5.40 -5.27
C ALA A 638 -18.89 6.90 -5.29
N ILE A 639 -19.25 7.58 -6.38
CA ILE A 639 -19.12 9.02 -6.58
C ILE A 639 -20.49 9.55 -6.99
N VAL A 640 -21.15 10.25 -6.07
CA VAL A 640 -22.39 10.97 -6.35
C VAL A 640 -22.05 12.25 -7.11
N VAL A 641 -22.80 12.54 -8.17
CA VAL A 641 -22.62 13.72 -9.03
C VAL A 641 -23.92 14.45 -9.31
N ASP A 642 -23.83 15.75 -9.58
CA ASP A 642 -24.97 16.62 -9.96
C ASP A 642 -25.20 16.73 -11.48
N ALA A 643 -24.38 16.03 -12.26
CA ALA A 643 -24.55 15.88 -13.70
C ALA A 643 -25.43 14.67 -14.03
N GLU A 644 -26.26 14.81 -15.05
CA GLU A 644 -27.02 13.70 -15.61
C GLU A 644 -26.10 12.88 -16.53
N LEU A 645 -25.89 11.62 -16.17
CA LEU A 645 -25.11 10.66 -16.92
C LEU A 645 -26.02 9.51 -17.36
N GLY A 646 -25.69 8.90 -18.50
CA GLY A 646 -26.42 7.74 -19.02
C GLY A 646 -26.39 6.58 -18.03
N GLU A 647 -27.57 6.20 -17.55
CA GLU A 647 -27.78 5.09 -16.63
C GLU A 647 -27.54 3.75 -17.33
N ASP A 648 -26.76 2.87 -16.69
CA ASP A 648 -26.47 1.53 -17.20
C ASP A 648 -27.66 0.58 -17.04
N ALA A 649 -27.79 -0.34 -18.00
CA ALA A 649 -28.74 -1.45 -17.88
C ALA A 649 -28.32 -2.36 -16.71
N LEU A 650 -29.31 -2.89 -16.00
CA LEU A 650 -29.07 -3.95 -15.03
C LEU A 650 -28.59 -5.21 -15.78
N GLY A 651 -27.65 -5.94 -15.17
CA GLY A 651 -27.22 -7.24 -15.69
C GLY A 651 -28.30 -8.32 -15.54
N ASP A 652 -27.99 -9.55 -15.93
CA ASP A 652 -28.84 -10.72 -15.68
C ASP A 652 -28.82 -11.08 -14.18
N LEU A 653 -29.55 -10.31 -13.38
CA LEU A 653 -29.45 -10.39 -11.92
C LEU A 653 -29.79 -11.77 -11.37
N ALA A 654 -30.71 -12.50 -12.01
CA ALA A 654 -31.12 -13.85 -11.63
C ALA A 654 -30.12 -14.91 -12.11
N GLY A 655 -29.75 -14.89 -13.40
CA GLY A 655 -28.78 -15.87 -13.93
C GLY A 655 -27.40 -15.73 -13.30
N LEU A 656 -27.01 -14.51 -12.91
CA LEU A 656 -25.75 -14.29 -12.21
C LEU A 656 -25.72 -14.90 -10.80
N ARG A 657 -26.84 -15.31 -10.20
CA ARG A 657 -26.88 -15.90 -8.85
C ARG A 657 -27.45 -17.32 -8.81
N ALA A 658 -27.49 -18.02 -9.94
CA ALA A 658 -28.06 -19.36 -10.06
C ALA A 658 -27.59 -20.38 -8.99
N GLU A 659 -26.32 -20.40 -8.59
CA GLU A 659 -25.83 -21.29 -7.52
C GLU A 659 -26.40 -20.94 -6.13
N CYS A 660 -26.65 -19.66 -5.84
CA CYS A 660 -27.32 -19.25 -4.61
C CYS A 660 -28.77 -19.76 -4.61
N ASP A 661 -29.44 -19.62 -5.74
CA ASP A 661 -30.86 -19.97 -5.90
C ASP A 661 -31.06 -21.48 -6.04
N ALA A 662 -30.01 -22.23 -6.40
CA ALA A 662 -29.94 -23.69 -6.32
C ALA A 662 -29.77 -24.23 -4.88
N GLY A 663 -29.78 -23.37 -3.86
CA GLY A 663 -29.76 -23.78 -2.45
C GLY A 663 -28.39 -23.75 -1.77
N CYS A 664 -27.38 -23.09 -2.35
CA CYS A 664 -26.09 -22.93 -1.67
C CYS A 664 -26.20 -22.07 -0.40
N GLU A 665 -25.77 -22.59 0.75
CA GLU A 665 -25.80 -21.90 2.06
C GLU A 665 -24.40 -21.62 2.64
N ARG A 666 -23.33 -21.86 1.88
CA ARG A 666 -21.96 -21.90 2.41
C ARG A 666 -21.53 -20.63 3.14
N CYS A 667 -21.85 -19.46 2.60
CA CYS A 667 -21.48 -18.19 3.24
C CYS A 667 -22.18 -17.98 4.59
N VAL A 668 -23.40 -18.52 4.76
CA VAL A 668 -24.19 -18.45 5.99
C VAL A 668 -23.66 -19.47 6.99
N THR A 669 -23.49 -20.73 6.56
CA THR A 669 -23.08 -21.84 7.45
C THR A 669 -21.61 -21.80 7.88
N HIS A 670 -20.76 -21.07 7.15
CA HIS A 670 -19.35 -20.89 7.51
C HIS A 670 -19.07 -19.54 8.19
N CYS A 671 -20.10 -18.80 8.59
CA CYS A 671 -19.92 -17.61 9.40
C CYS A 671 -19.38 -18.01 10.77
N THR A 672 -18.18 -17.55 11.16
CA THR A 672 -17.55 -17.98 12.41
C THR A 672 -18.18 -17.36 13.66
N VAL A 673 -19.14 -16.45 13.48
CA VAL A 673 -19.76 -15.62 14.52
C VAL A 673 -21.27 -15.55 14.34
N ASP A 674 -21.89 -16.51 13.63
CA ASP A 674 -23.34 -16.60 13.38
C ASP A 674 -24.03 -15.24 13.18
N ALA A 675 -23.44 -14.37 12.35
CA ALA A 675 -23.90 -12.99 12.22
C ALA A 675 -25.10 -12.85 11.27
N PHE A 676 -25.41 -13.86 10.46
CA PHE A 676 -26.48 -13.76 9.47
C PHE A 676 -27.86 -13.85 10.10
N LYS A 677 -28.71 -12.87 9.77
CA LYS A 677 -30.14 -12.79 10.14
C LYS A 677 -31.00 -13.52 9.10
N ASP A 678 -32.30 -13.58 9.35
CA ASP A 678 -33.29 -14.12 8.40
C ASP A 678 -33.22 -13.42 7.04
N ALA A 679 -33.54 -14.18 5.98
CA ALA A 679 -33.50 -13.67 4.62
C ALA A 679 -34.56 -12.58 4.40
N VAL A 680 -34.15 -11.52 3.72
CA VAL A 680 -34.99 -10.42 3.26
C VAL A 680 -34.91 -10.31 1.75
N SER A 681 -35.86 -9.59 1.13
CA SER A 681 -35.89 -9.40 -0.32
C SER A 681 -36.04 -7.93 -0.71
N ILE A 682 -35.43 -7.57 -1.83
CA ILE A 682 -35.60 -6.27 -2.48
C ILE A 682 -35.92 -6.46 -3.96
N ASP A 683 -36.66 -5.53 -4.55
CA ASP A 683 -36.86 -5.43 -5.99
C ASP A 683 -35.81 -4.50 -6.61
N VAL A 684 -35.12 -4.99 -7.63
CA VAL A 684 -34.18 -4.24 -8.45
C VAL A 684 -34.57 -4.39 -9.91
N GLY A 685 -35.26 -3.37 -10.43
CA GLY A 685 -35.69 -3.35 -11.83
C GLY A 685 -36.63 -4.50 -12.21
N GLY A 686 -37.55 -4.88 -11.31
CA GLY A 686 -38.49 -5.98 -11.51
C GLY A 686 -37.92 -7.36 -11.21
N THR A 687 -36.66 -7.47 -10.77
CA THR A 687 -36.08 -8.73 -10.28
C THR A 687 -36.01 -8.71 -8.75
N THR A 688 -36.63 -9.70 -8.12
CA THR A 688 -36.54 -9.90 -6.68
C THR A 688 -35.21 -10.56 -6.30
N LEU A 689 -34.45 -9.92 -5.41
CA LEU A 689 -33.18 -10.41 -4.89
C LEU A 689 -33.30 -10.68 -3.40
N ALA A 690 -33.18 -11.95 -3.01
CA ALA A 690 -33.16 -12.37 -1.61
C ALA A 690 -31.71 -12.42 -1.07
N PHE A 691 -31.48 -11.97 0.17
CA PHE A 691 -30.19 -12.10 0.85
C PHE A 691 -30.38 -12.08 2.38
N ASN A 692 -29.36 -12.51 3.12
CA ASN A 692 -29.33 -12.48 4.57
C ASN A 692 -28.54 -11.25 5.04
N PRO A 693 -29.19 -10.27 5.71
CA PRO A 693 -28.48 -9.20 6.41
C PRO A 693 -27.61 -9.78 7.53
N ILE A 694 -26.68 -8.98 8.02
CA ILE A 694 -25.83 -9.35 9.15
C ILE A 694 -26.22 -8.54 10.40
N GLU A 695 -26.01 -9.12 11.58
CA GLU A 695 -25.88 -8.40 12.84
C GLU A 695 -24.49 -7.80 12.91
N GLN A 696 -24.42 -6.47 12.79
CA GLN A 696 -23.14 -5.80 12.57
C GLN A 696 -22.16 -5.98 13.73
N VAL A 697 -22.64 -5.97 14.99
CA VAL A 697 -21.77 -6.12 16.16
C VAL A 697 -21.10 -7.49 16.23
N ARG A 698 -21.81 -8.57 15.83
CA ARG A 698 -21.24 -9.91 15.69
C ARG A 698 -20.23 -9.98 14.55
N CYS A 699 -20.56 -9.43 13.39
CA CYS A 699 -19.63 -9.40 12.26
C CYS A 699 -18.37 -8.56 12.56
N ASP A 700 -18.52 -7.42 13.25
CA ASP A 700 -17.41 -6.55 13.63
C ASP A 700 -16.47 -7.20 14.65
N TRP A 701 -16.98 -8.05 15.55
CA TRP A 701 -16.17 -8.86 16.47
C TRP A 701 -15.09 -9.65 15.72
N ALA A 702 -15.52 -10.36 14.67
CA ALA A 702 -14.66 -11.12 13.77
C ALA A 702 -13.82 -10.20 12.87
N LEU A 703 -14.48 -9.37 12.05
CA LEU A 703 -13.84 -8.69 10.94
C LEU A 703 -13.13 -7.41 11.36
N ARG A 704 -13.85 -6.49 12.01
CA ARG A 704 -13.36 -5.13 12.31
C ARG A 704 -12.31 -5.14 13.40
N TYR A 705 -12.49 -6.00 14.39
CA TYR A 705 -11.63 -6.08 15.57
C TYR A 705 -10.70 -7.29 15.58
N GLY A 706 -10.85 -8.25 14.64
CA GLY A 706 -9.91 -9.36 14.47
C GLY A 706 -9.79 -10.24 15.71
N LEU A 707 -10.90 -10.46 16.42
CA LEU A 707 -10.94 -11.17 17.70
C LEU A 707 -11.11 -12.68 17.56
N VAL A 708 -11.43 -13.17 16.35
CA VAL A 708 -11.64 -14.60 16.05
C VAL A 708 -10.40 -15.17 15.35
N PRO A 709 -9.74 -16.20 15.89
CA PRO A 709 -8.51 -16.76 15.31
C PRO A 709 -8.69 -17.23 13.86
N GLU A 710 -9.78 -17.94 13.59
CA GLU A 710 -10.11 -18.60 12.31
C GLU A 710 -10.35 -17.60 11.17
N GLU A 711 -10.76 -16.38 11.52
CA GLU A 711 -10.98 -15.29 10.55
C GLU A 711 -9.67 -14.78 9.96
N GLY A 712 -8.50 -15.13 10.50
CA GLY A 712 -7.25 -14.94 9.78
C GLY A 712 -6.02 -14.70 10.63
N VAL A 713 -6.21 -14.10 11.81
CA VAL A 713 -5.11 -13.60 12.63
C VAL A 713 -4.17 -14.72 13.09
N ARG A 714 -4.67 -15.94 13.28
CA ARG A 714 -3.83 -17.09 13.66
C ARG A 714 -2.78 -17.46 12.61
N TYR A 715 -3.01 -17.17 11.33
CA TYR A 715 -2.12 -17.53 10.23
C TYR A 715 -0.88 -16.61 10.12
N THR A 716 -0.90 -15.47 10.81
CA THR A 716 0.30 -14.65 11.06
C THR A 716 1.02 -15.03 12.35
N GLY A 717 0.57 -16.07 13.06
CA GLY A 717 1.07 -16.45 14.38
C GLY A 717 0.55 -15.56 15.51
N SER A 718 -0.57 -14.85 15.30
CA SER A 718 -1.23 -14.08 16.36
C SER A 718 -1.82 -15.01 17.41
N LYS A 719 -1.71 -14.61 18.67
CA LYS A 719 -2.35 -15.27 19.81
C LYS A 719 -3.72 -14.65 20.18
N SER A 720 -4.24 -13.76 19.34
CA SER A 720 -5.55 -13.13 19.58
C SER A 720 -6.64 -14.18 19.49
N ASP A 721 -7.40 -14.35 20.59
CA ASP A 721 -8.48 -15.32 20.70
C ASP A 721 -9.46 -14.83 21.78
N ALA A 722 -10.57 -14.23 21.36
CA ALA A 722 -11.62 -13.78 22.27
C ALA A 722 -12.89 -14.64 22.08
N PRO A 723 -13.45 -15.20 23.17
CA PRO A 723 -14.67 -16.00 23.09
C PRO A 723 -15.81 -15.14 22.60
N ILE A 724 -16.60 -15.68 21.66
CA ILE A 724 -17.74 -14.98 21.09
C ILE A 724 -18.86 -14.97 22.14
N PRO A 725 -19.33 -13.79 22.61
CA PRO A 725 -20.39 -13.74 23.59
C PRO A 725 -21.74 -14.09 22.95
N GLU A 726 -22.72 -14.49 23.78
CA GLU A 726 -24.10 -14.72 23.32
C GLU A 726 -24.66 -13.44 22.70
N THR A 727 -24.54 -12.32 23.43
CA THR A 727 -24.87 -10.95 22.99
C THR A 727 -23.62 -10.08 23.02
N VAL A 728 -23.33 -9.37 21.93
CA VAL A 728 -22.19 -8.46 21.86
C VAL A 728 -22.57 -7.09 22.43
N THR A 729 -22.14 -6.79 23.66
CA THR A 729 -22.30 -5.46 24.31
C THR A 729 -21.03 -4.63 24.24
N ALA A 730 -21.11 -3.35 24.61
CA ALA A 730 -19.94 -2.48 24.73
C ALA A 730 -18.89 -3.05 25.71
N GLU A 731 -19.32 -3.58 26.85
CA GLU A 731 -18.45 -4.20 27.86
C GLU A 731 -17.82 -5.48 27.32
N ALA A 732 -18.60 -6.35 26.66
CA ALA A 732 -18.09 -7.57 26.08
C ALA A 732 -16.99 -7.28 25.04
N LEU A 733 -17.21 -6.26 24.19
CA LEU A 733 -16.21 -5.81 23.24
C LEU A 733 -14.96 -5.24 23.93
N ALA A 734 -15.12 -4.42 24.96
CA ALA A 734 -14.01 -3.88 25.72
C ALA A 734 -13.15 -4.99 26.37
N GLU A 735 -13.78 -6.03 26.92
CA GLU A 735 -13.07 -7.20 27.47
C GLU A 735 -12.41 -8.03 26.36
N GLY A 736 -13.09 -8.27 25.23
CA GLY A 736 -12.52 -8.99 24.08
C GLY A 736 -11.27 -8.31 23.50
N MET A 737 -11.28 -6.98 23.41
CA MET A 737 -10.13 -6.20 22.95
C MET A 737 -8.86 -6.40 23.80
N LYS A 738 -9.00 -6.74 25.10
CA LYS A 738 -7.86 -7.03 25.99
C LYS A 738 -7.15 -8.34 25.65
N LEU A 739 -7.82 -9.25 24.95
CA LEU A 739 -7.31 -10.57 24.58
C LEU A 739 -6.52 -10.56 23.26
N GLN A 740 -6.35 -9.40 22.63
CA GLN A 740 -5.54 -9.27 21.42
C GLN A 740 -4.04 -9.45 21.68
N ASP A 741 -3.35 -10.06 20.73
CA ASP A 741 -1.88 -10.14 20.69
C ASP A 741 -1.28 -8.75 20.57
N THR A 742 -0.54 -8.32 21.58
CA THR A 742 -0.05 -6.93 21.69
C THR A 742 0.96 -6.55 20.62
N ILE A 743 1.65 -7.52 20.00
CA ILE A 743 2.57 -7.29 18.88
C ILE A 743 1.80 -7.30 17.56
N LEU A 744 0.95 -8.30 17.33
CA LEU A 744 0.30 -8.47 16.03
C LEU A 744 -0.97 -7.65 15.85
N LYS A 745 -1.58 -7.12 16.92
CA LYS A 745 -2.76 -6.24 16.84
C LYS A 745 -2.54 -4.95 16.05
N VAL A 746 -1.30 -4.49 15.93
CA VAL A 746 -0.99 -3.29 15.12
C VAL A 746 -0.86 -3.61 13.63
N ARG A 747 -0.79 -4.90 13.28
CA ARG A 747 -0.70 -5.42 11.91
C ARG A 747 -1.63 -6.64 11.72
N PRO A 748 -2.93 -6.54 12.06
CA PRO A 748 -3.83 -7.68 12.03
C PRO A 748 -4.10 -8.08 10.58
N CYS A 749 -4.20 -9.37 10.30
CA CYS A 749 -4.64 -9.88 9.00
C CYS A 749 -5.94 -10.65 9.20
N VAL A 750 -7.04 -10.09 8.73
CA VAL A 750 -8.34 -10.77 8.71
C VAL A 750 -8.74 -11.04 7.26
N ALA A 751 -9.29 -12.21 7.04
CA ALA A 751 -9.97 -12.65 5.84
C ALA A 751 -11.47 -12.62 6.09
N GLU A 752 -12.27 -12.44 5.05
CA GLU A 752 -13.74 -12.47 5.17
C GLU A 752 -14.20 -13.91 4.91
N GLN A 753 -14.24 -14.77 5.94
CA GLN A 753 -14.47 -16.22 5.74
C GLN A 753 -15.79 -16.52 5.02
N CYS A 754 -16.84 -15.72 5.26
CA CYS A 754 -18.12 -15.84 4.55
C CYS A 754 -17.96 -15.65 3.02
N MET A 755 -17.09 -14.73 2.59
CA MET A 755 -16.74 -14.61 1.17
C MET A 755 -15.89 -15.80 0.72
N LEU A 756 -14.88 -16.20 1.48
CA LEU A 756 -13.98 -17.30 1.09
C LEU A 756 -14.71 -18.65 0.97
N ALA A 757 -15.81 -18.84 1.69
CA ALA A 757 -16.69 -20.00 1.60
C ALA A 757 -17.63 -19.97 0.39
N CYS A 758 -17.74 -18.82 -0.30
CA CYS A 758 -18.63 -18.65 -1.44
C CYS A 758 -17.99 -19.20 -2.74
N PRO A 759 -18.72 -20.03 -3.52
CA PRO A 759 -18.21 -20.58 -4.78
C PRO A 759 -17.98 -19.51 -5.86
N TYR A 760 -18.64 -18.35 -5.76
CA TYR A 760 -18.36 -17.20 -6.64
C TYR A 760 -17.09 -16.42 -6.30
N THR A 761 -16.45 -16.73 -5.18
CA THR A 761 -15.20 -16.08 -4.75
C THR A 761 -14.00 -16.91 -5.17
N ARG A 762 -14.05 -18.22 -4.91
CA ARG A 762 -12.95 -19.15 -5.18
C ARG A 762 -13.46 -20.58 -5.27
N THR A 763 -12.60 -21.46 -5.77
CA THR A 763 -12.87 -22.89 -5.84
C THR A 763 -13.15 -23.45 -4.44
N GLN A 764 -14.25 -24.20 -4.30
CA GLN A 764 -14.59 -24.87 -3.06
C GLN A 764 -14.09 -26.31 -3.12
N LYS A 765 -13.51 -26.79 -2.01
CA LYS A 765 -13.26 -28.21 -1.80
C LYS A 765 -14.44 -28.76 -0.99
N ASP A 766 -14.96 -29.89 -1.44
CA ASP A 766 -16.03 -30.62 -0.76
C ASP A 766 -15.57 -31.24 0.56
#